data_AF-A0ABD3EHI5-F1
#
_entry.id   AF-A0ABD3EHI5-F1
#
_cell.length_a   1.000
_cell.length_b   1.000
_cell.length_c   1.000
_cell.angle_alpha   90.00
_cell.angle_beta   90.00
_cell.angle_gamma   90.00
#
_symmetry.space_group_name_H-M   'P 1'
#
loop_
_entity.id
_entity.type
_entity.pdbx_description
1 polymer ?
#
loop_
_entity_poly.entity_id
_entity_poly.type
_entity_poly.pdbx_seq_one_letter_code
_entity_poly.pdbx_strand_id
1 'polypeptide(L)'
;MADAGVFSAGISPLICRRSKSTPGACKLRSISNSNLSASASVDVPTQKQPAPSVLINGVVLNKSAAAADSISGFRRDGGEWEAESTDGQLTLEDYFEQSGELVSRSDGGPPRWFSPLTGGSRSENSPVLLSLPAVDGVGLGLLLHHERLSKIFDIWCMHIPFADRTSFTGLVKFVESTVRLEYSRNPNRPIYLVGESFSGCLALAVAARNPDIDLILILANPATSFSKSQLQIQALIPLLTMIPEQVRSSLPYLLTLLTGAPVKMVASAVASRVPVEQMISELSQKATAMFSNLSALSDVLTTETLQWKLNMLKSGAAYANSRLHAVKAQTLILASGQDELLPSKEEAERLRGLLPNCEVRLFDDKGHALFLEDGVNLVSILTGASFYRRGRRHDYVLDYLRPSPSEFRKVYEPQRWIDAVTNPVMLSTLESGNIVRGLDGIPSEGPVLYVGYHMMLGLELVPLMSRFWTERNILLRGVAHPMMFTKLKEGKLPALSTYDMFRTMGAVPVSAANFYGLFKTKSHVLLYPGGMREALHRKGEEYKLFWPEQSEFVRMAARFGAKIVPFGSVGEDDIGHLLLDYDDLRSIPYFKNAIEELTEEAVKLRSEAEGEVANQDVHLPIIVPKVPGRFYYLFGKPIETQGRQQELKSREKAQELYLEVKSEVEKCLDYLKENRENDPYRNIFSRLSYQATHGFDAEIPTFDFTKDR
;
A
#
# COMPACT_ATOMS: atom_id res chain seq x y z
N MET A 1 30.47 -9.52 3.72
CA MET A 1 29.84 -10.13 2.55
C MET A 1 28.37 -10.30 2.89
N ALA A 2 27.52 -9.44 2.32
CA ALA A 2 26.09 -9.43 2.57
C ALA A 2 25.40 -9.16 1.22
N ASP A 3 24.39 -9.95 0.90
CA ASP A 3 23.61 -9.78 -0.32
C ASP A 3 22.73 -8.54 -0.22
N ALA A 4 23.12 -7.47 -0.92
CA ALA A 4 22.29 -6.29 -1.14
C ALA A 4 21.60 -6.41 -2.51
N GLY A 5 20.41 -7.00 -2.51
CA GLY A 5 19.62 -7.20 -3.72
C GLY A 5 19.10 -5.88 -4.31
N VAL A 6 19.68 -5.46 -5.43
CA VAL A 6 19.22 -4.32 -6.23
C VAL A 6 18.20 -4.83 -7.26
N PHE A 7 16.97 -4.29 -7.21
CA PHE A 7 15.79 -4.68 -8.00
C PHE A 7 15.38 -6.17 -7.92
N SER A 8 14.35 -6.48 -7.13
CA SER A 8 13.56 -7.72 -7.27
C SER A 8 12.60 -7.64 -8.48
N ALA A 9 13.14 -7.35 -9.67
CA ALA A 9 12.42 -7.56 -10.92
C ALA A 9 12.37 -9.07 -11.19
N GLY A 10 11.24 -9.71 -10.87
CA GLY A 10 11.02 -11.14 -11.05
C GLY A 10 10.93 -11.58 -12.51
N ILE A 11 12.06 -11.57 -13.23
CA ILE A 11 12.20 -12.10 -14.59
C ILE A 11 13.43 -13.00 -14.64
N SER A 12 13.22 -14.32 -14.49
CA SER A 12 14.20 -15.34 -14.87
C SER A 12 13.67 -16.13 -16.06
N PRO A 13 14.41 -16.19 -17.20
CA PRO A 13 13.97 -16.95 -18.36
C PRO A 13 14.08 -18.46 -18.16
N LEU A 14 13.14 -19.19 -18.77
CA LEU A 14 13.01 -20.65 -18.76
C LEU A 14 14.30 -21.41 -19.11
N ILE A 15 14.51 -22.57 -18.45
CA ILE A 15 14.95 -23.81 -19.10
C ILE A 15 14.28 -25.01 -18.41
N CYS A 16 13.58 -25.83 -19.20
CA CYS A 16 13.04 -27.11 -18.76
C CYS A 16 14.03 -28.24 -19.12
N ARG A 17 14.53 -29.00 -18.14
CA ARG A 17 15.22 -30.28 -18.38
C ARG A 17 14.84 -31.34 -17.34
N ARG A 18 14.34 -32.48 -17.82
CA ARG A 18 14.14 -33.72 -17.05
C ARG A 18 15.48 -34.44 -16.85
N SER A 19 15.78 -34.94 -15.64
CA SER A 19 16.15 -36.37 -15.42
C SER A 19 16.47 -36.74 -13.95
N LYS A 20 15.65 -37.64 -13.40
CA LYS A 20 15.93 -38.80 -12.52
C LYS A 20 17.14 -38.83 -11.54
N SER A 21 16.78 -38.91 -10.25
CA SER A 21 17.04 -40.00 -9.26
C SER A 21 18.34 -40.14 -8.43
N THR A 22 18.08 -40.20 -7.09
CA THR A 22 18.67 -41.08 -6.04
C THR A 22 19.98 -40.68 -5.31
N PRO A 23 20.20 -41.10 -4.03
CA PRO A 23 20.71 -40.19 -2.99
C PRO A 23 21.96 -40.67 -2.21
N GLY A 24 22.47 -39.82 -1.31
CA GLY A 24 23.50 -40.16 -0.32
C GLY A 24 23.26 -39.48 1.04
N ALA A 25 23.63 -40.13 2.14
CA ALA A 25 23.28 -39.73 3.51
C ALA A 25 24.51 -39.58 4.43
N CYS A 26 24.44 -38.68 5.42
CA CYS A 26 25.14 -38.72 6.72
C CYS A 26 24.51 -37.68 7.66
N LYS A 27 23.88 -38.03 8.80
CA LYS A 27 24.38 -38.56 10.10
C LYS A 27 24.64 -37.46 11.14
N LEU A 28 23.89 -37.53 12.25
CA LEU A 28 24.02 -36.69 13.43
C LEU A 28 25.34 -36.92 14.19
N ARG A 29 25.72 -35.93 15.02
CA ARG A 29 26.29 -36.18 16.36
C ARG A 29 25.84 -35.12 17.36
N SER A 30 25.47 -35.60 18.55
CA SER A 30 25.16 -34.83 19.76
C SER A 30 26.43 -34.50 20.56
N ILE A 31 26.33 -33.51 21.46
CA ILE A 31 27.06 -33.41 22.75
C ILE A 31 26.18 -32.62 23.73
N SER A 32 26.34 -32.86 25.03
CA SER A 32 25.44 -32.49 26.12
C SER A 32 26.15 -31.72 27.26
N ASN A 33 25.35 -31.27 28.24
CA ASN A 33 25.73 -30.76 29.58
C ASN A 33 26.29 -29.32 29.64
N SER A 34 26.12 -28.54 30.72
CA SER A 34 25.58 -28.81 32.07
C SER A 34 25.05 -27.55 32.78
N ASN A 35 24.22 -27.76 33.83
CA ASN A 35 23.65 -26.75 34.73
C ASN A 35 24.68 -25.95 35.56
N LEU A 36 24.26 -24.79 36.09
CA LEU A 36 24.63 -24.30 37.44
C LEU A 36 23.63 -23.23 37.95
N SER A 37 23.44 -23.19 39.28
CA SER A 37 22.38 -22.42 39.97
C SER A 37 22.78 -22.01 41.39
N ALA A 38 22.48 -20.76 41.82
CA ALA A 38 22.45 -20.25 43.21
C ALA A 38 22.06 -18.74 43.16
N SER A 39 20.94 -18.26 43.73
CA SER A 39 20.68 -17.82 45.14
C SER A 39 21.53 -16.63 45.63
N ALA A 40 21.08 -15.68 46.49
CA ALA A 40 19.77 -15.17 46.94
C ALA A 40 20.05 -14.07 48.02
N SER A 41 19.23 -13.01 48.16
CA SER A 41 18.99 -12.28 49.45
C SER A 41 18.01 -11.10 49.31
N VAL A 42 17.45 -10.62 50.42
CA VAL A 42 16.30 -9.70 50.57
C VAL A 42 16.66 -8.51 51.48
N ASP A 43 16.03 -7.34 51.33
CA ASP A 43 15.81 -6.38 52.45
C ASP A 43 14.65 -5.36 52.20
N VAL A 44 13.95 -4.95 53.27
CA VAL A 44 12.68 -4.17 53.37
C VAL A 44 12.58 -3.59 54.82
N PRO A 45 12.24 -2.30 55.15
CA PRO A 45 10.94 -1.58 54.95
C PRO A 45 11.08 -0.17 54.25
N THR A 46 10.22 0.88 54.31
CA THR A 46 9.23 1.38 55.32
C THR A 46 8.08 2.24 54.71
N GLN A 47 6.96 2.38 55.45
CA GLN A 47 5.62 2.84 55.03
C GLN A 47 5.33 4.35 55.12
N LYS A 48 4.25 4.81 54.44
CA LYS A 48 3.20 5.73 54.97
C LYS A 48 1.87 5.66 54.17
N GLN A 49 0.74 5.85 54.85
CA GLN A 49 -0.67 5.93 54.40
C GLN A 49 -1.37 7.07 55.20
N PRO A 50 -2.68 7.46 55.06
CA PRO A 50 -3.82 6.87 54.30
C PRO A 50 -4.68 7.87 53.43
N ALA A 51 -5.38 7.41 52.36
CA ALA A 51 -6.86 7.24 52.17
C ALA A 51 -7.72 8.51 51.88
N PRO A 52 -8.96 8.40 51.31
CA PRO A 52 -9.72 7.21 50.90
C PRO A 52 -10.18 7.16 49.42
N SER A 53 -10.62 5.96 49.00
CA SER A 53 -11.22 5.65 47.70
C SER A 53 -12.76 5.60 47.75
N VAL A 54 -13.43 5.92 46.64
CA VAL A 54 -14.81 5.51 46.35
C VAL A 54 -14.78 4.49 45.20
N LEU A 55 -15.58 3.43 45.29
CA LEU A 55 -15.38 2.20 44.52
C LEU A 55 -16.74 1.64 44.05
N ILE A 56 -16.96 1.56 42.73
CA ILE A 56 -18.01 0.75 42.09
C ILE A 56 -17.43 0.19 40.79
N ASN A 57 -17.39 -1.15 40.68
CA ASN A 57 -17.10 -1.99 39.49
C ASN A 57 -15.76 -1.75 38.75
N GLY A 58 -14.82 -2.70 38.65
CA GLY A 58 -14.89 -4.10 39.11
C GLY A 58 -13.85 -5.09 38.53
N VAL A 59 -12.79 -4.65 37.83
CA VAL A 59 -11.66 -5.52 37.40
C VAL A 59 -10.35 -4.73 37.52
N VAL A 60 -9.28 -5.39 37.99
CA VAL A 60 -7.92 -4.83 38.07
C VAL A 60 -6.99 -5.67 37.20
N LEU A 61 -6.29 -5.04 36.27
CA LEU A 61 -5.23 -5.65 35.45
C LEU A 61 -3.88 -5.03 35.81
N ASN A 62 -3.00 -5.81 36.44
CA ASN A 62 -1.58 -5.44 36.59
C ASN A 62 -0.82 -5.82 35.32
N LYS A 63 -0.20 -4.85 34.64
CA LYS A 63 0.85 -5.09 33.64
C LYS A 63 2.21 -4.64 34.19
N SER A 64 3.16 -5.56 34.28
CA SER A 64 4.57 -5.24 34.53
C SER A 64 5.19 -4.66 33.26
N ALA A 65 5.75 -3.45 33.33
CA ALA A 65 6.51 -2.88 32.23
C ALA A 65 7.86 -3.61 32.06
N ALA A 66 8.16 -4.00 30.83
CA ALA A 66 9.50 -4.40 30.38
C ALA A 66 9.89 -3.49 29.21
N ALA A 67 11.18 -3.13 29.14
CA ALA A 67 11.66 -2.00 28.34
C ALA A 67 11.36 -2.10 26.83
N ALA A 68 10.92 -0.98 26.26
CA ALA A 68 11.09 -0.67 24.85
C ALA A 68 12.18 0.41 24.74
N ASP A 69 13.26 0.11 24.01
CA ASP A 69 14.40 1.02 23.89
C ASP A 69 14.09 2.27 23.05
N SER A 70 14.86 3.32 23.33
CA SER A 70 14.57 4.70 22.96
C SER A 70 15.05 5.09 21.56
N ILE A 71 14.18 5.75 20.80
CA ILE A 71 14.57 6.80 19.85
C ILE A 71 13.64 8.00 20.08
N SER A 72 14.08 8.95 20.90
CA SER A 72 13.40 10.23 21.16
C SER A 72 14.42 11.37 21.13
N GLY A 73 14.42 12.16 20.05
CA GLY A 73 15.56 13.04 19.76
C GLY A 73 15.29 14.28 18.91
N PHE A 74 14.05 14.75 18.77
CA PHE A 74 13.76 16.06 18.17
C PHE A 74 12.71 16.83 18.98
N ARG A 75 13.10 18.03 19.45
CA ARG A 75 12.19 19.05 20.02
C ARG A 75 12.65 20.44 19.61
N ARG A 76 11.86 21.10 18.77
CA ARG A 76 11.30 22.42 19.10
C ARG A 76 10.08 22.74 18.23
N ASP A 77 9.03 23.16 18.92
CA ASP A 77 7.81 23.87 18.50
C ASP A 77 7.25 23.61 17.09
N GLY A 78 6.20 22.79 17.01
CA GLY A 78 5.47 22.55 15.76
C GLY A 78 4.30 21.58 15.89
N GLY A 79 3.28 21.92 16.68
CA GLY A 79 2.02 21.18 16.81
C GLY A 79 2.10 19.89 17.65
N GLU A 80 1.16 19.71 18.57
CA GLU A 80 0.92 18.39 19.16
C GLU A 80 0.34 17.48 18.09
N TRP A 81 1.20 16.59 17.59
CA TRP A 81 0.75 15.40 16.91
C TRP A 81 0.02 14.54 17.92
N GLU A 82 -1.30 14.38 17.75
CA GLU A 82 -2.00 13.24 18.35
C GLU A 82 -1.23 11.99 17.91
N ALA A 83 -0.52 11.38 18.86
CA ALA A 83 0.00 10.04 18.66
C ALA A 83 -1.21 9.15 18.38
N GLU A 84 -1.23 8.45 17.23
CA GLU A 84 -2.20 7.38 16.99
C GLU A 84 -2.16 6.48 18.24
N SER A 85 -3.22 6.51 19.04
CA SER A 85 -3.29 5.72 20.25
C SER A 85 -3.28 4.26 19.82
N THR A 86 -2.26 3.50 20.25
CA THR A 86 -2.28 2.05 20.11
C THR A 86 -3.37 1.41 20.98
N ASP A 87 -3.94 2.17 21.93
CA ASP A 87 -5.24 1.88 22.52
C ASP A 87 -6.35 2.00 21.46
N GLY A 88 -7.02 0.89 21.17
CA GLY A 88 -8.23 0.82 20.37
C GLY A 88 -8.14 0.02 19.07
N GLN A 89 -6.96 -0.47 18.67
CA GLN A 89 -6.84 -1.28 17.46
C GLN A 89 -7.41 -2.69 17.69
N LEU A 90 -8.58 -2.97 17.12
CA LEU A 90 -9.26 -4.26 17.21
C LEU A 90 -8.39 -5.40 16.69
N THR A 91 -8.52 -6.56 17.33
CA THR A 91 -7.69 -7.75 17.13
C THR A 91 -8.52 -8.94 16.61
N LEU A 92 -7.84 -10.03 16.29
CA LEU A 92 -8.50 -11.29 15.96
C LEU A 92 -9.28 -11.89 17.16
N GLU A 93 -8.86 -11.59 18.40
CA GLU A 93 -9.57 -11.99 19.62
C GLU A 93 -10.93 -11.26 19.72
N ASP A 94 -10.96 -9.94 19.46
CA ASP A 94 -12.20 -9.15 19.39
C ASP A 94 -13.15 -9.67 18.29
N TYR A 95 -12.60 -10.12 17.15
CA TYR A 95 -13.40 -10.75 16.10
C TYR A 95 -14.07 -12.02 16.59
N PHE A 96 -13.36 -12.88 17.33
CA PHE A 96 -13.92 -14.12 17.85
C PHE A 96 -14.96 -13.87 18.96
N GLU A 97 -14.73 -12.91 19.85
CA GLU A 97 -15.67 -12.54 20.91
C GLU A 97 -16.98 -11.98 20.33
N GLN A 98 -16.90 -10.97 19.46
CA GLN A 98 -18.09 -10.36 18.84
C GLN A 98 -18.82 -11.33 17.91
N SER A 99 -18.10 -12.23 17.22
CA SER A 99 -18.70 -13.31 16.45
C SER A 99 -19.46 -14.29 17.33
N GLY A 100 -18.89 -14.67 18.47
CA GLY A 100 -19.55 -15.50 19.48
C GLY A 100 -20.83 -14.85 20.00
N GLU A 101 -20.82 -13.54 20.26
CA GLU A 101 -22.01 -12.81 20.70
C GLU A 101 -23.10 -12.73 19.62
N LEU A 102 -22.74 -12.45 18.37
CA LEU A 102 -23.69 -12.44 17.24
C LEU A 102 -24.33 -13.80 16.97
N VAL A 103 -23.57 -14.89 17.11
CA VAL A 103 -24.07 -16.26 16.85
C VAL A 103 -24.87 -16.79 18.05
N SER A 104 -24.47 -16.51 19.30
CA SER A 104 -25.22 -16.89 20.49
C SER A 104 -26.53 -16.11 20.67
N ARG A 105 -26.61 -14.87 20.18
CA ARG A 105 -27.86 -14.08 20.08
C ARG A 105 -28.80 -14.57 18.94
N SER A 106 -28.53 -15.70 18.29
CA SER A 106 -29.26 -16.18 17.11
C SER A 106 -30.75 -16.44 17.38
N ASP A 107 -31.56 -15.48 16.96
CA ASP A 107 -33.02 -15.50 16.83
C ASP A 107 -33.54 -16.40 15.68
N GLY A 108 -32.65 -16.95 14.84
CA GLY A 108 -33.03 -17.72 13.65
C GLY A 108 -33.68 -16.89 12.54
N GLY A 109 -33.53 -15.57 12.57
CA GLY A 109 -34.15 -14.64 11.63
C GLY A 109 -33.60 -14.70 10.19
N PRO A 110 -34.19 -13.94 9.27
CA PRO A 110 -33.70 -13.82 7.88
C PRO A 110 -32.38 -13.02 7.80
N PRO A 111 -31.69 -13.04 6.65
CA PRO A 111 -30.53 -12.18 6.39
C PRO A 111 -30.86 -10.70 6.62
N ARG A 112 -29.92 -9.98 7.23
CA ARG A 112 -30.12 -8.60 7.73
C ARG A 112 -28.87 -7.74 7.54
N TRP A 113 -29.05 -6.44 7.45
CA TRP A 113 -27.96 -5.46 7.51
C TRP A 113 -27.82 -4.90 8.92
N PHE A 114 -26.58 -4.70 9.36
CA PHE A 114 -26.24 -3.89 10.53
C PHE A 114 -25.12 -2.90 10.14
N SER A 115 -24.95 -1.82 10.89
CA SER A 115 -23.79 -0.94 10.73
C SER A 115 -22.85 -1.14 11.92
N PRO A 116 -21.54 -1.28 11.71
CA PRO A 116 -20.57 -1.32 12.81
C PRO A 116 -20.31 0.06 13.45
N LEU A 117 -20.95 1.11 12.92
CA LEU A 117 -20.75 2.50 13.36
C LEU A 117 -21.57 2.79 14.62
N THR A 118 -20.92 2.83 15.77
CA THR A 118 -21.57 3.03 17.09
C THR A 118 -21.92 4.48 17.44
N GLY A 119 -21.49 5.47 16.64
CA GLY A 119 -21.83 6.88 16.87
C GLY A 119 -21.06 7.95 16.07
N GLY A 120 -20.37 7.59 14.99
CA GLY A 120 -19.57 8.53 14.20
C GLY A 120 -20.39 9.45 13.29
N SER A 121 -19.91 10.68 13.06
CA SER A 121 -20.50 11.60 12.09
C SER A 121 -20.31 11.07 10.66
N ARG A 122 -21.42 10.77 9.98
CA ARG A 122 -21.40 10.45 8.55
C ARG A 122 -20.94 11.69 7.79
N SER A 123 -19.82 11.60 7.06
CA SER A 123 -19.52 12.64 6.06
C SER A 123 -20.61 12.60 4.99
N GLU A 124 -21.17 13.78 4.68
CA GLU A 124 -22.39 13.94 3.89
C GLU A 124 -22.30 13.33 2.47
N ASN A 125 -21.07 13.09 2.00
CA ASN A 125 -20.75 12.53 0.67
C ASN A 125 -19.92 11.23 0.70
N SER A 126 -19.78 10.53 1.84
CA SER A 126 -19.08 9.23 1.89
C SER A 126 -19.81 8.18 1.03
N PRO A 127 -19.15 7.42 0.15
CA PRO A 127 -19.76 6.32 -0.60
C PRO A 127 -20.29 5.20 0.31
N VAL A 128 -21.24 4.39 -0.20
CA VAL A 128 -21.73 3.20 0.52
C VAL A 128 -20.70 2.07 0.39
N LEU A 129 -20.36 1.41 1.49
CA LEU A 129 -19.64 0.14 1.49
C LEU A 129 -20.54 -0.96 2.06
N LEU A 130 -20.92 -1.90 1.20
CA LEU A 130 -21.65 -3.11 1.55
C LEU A 130 -20.63 -4.24 1.77
N SER A 131 -20.40 -4.59 3.05
CA SER A 131 -19.56 -5.71 3.45
C SER A 131 -20.39 -7.01 3.46
N LEU A 132 -19.97 -7.98 2.65
CA LEU A 132 -20.67 -9.24 2.46
C LEU A 132 -19.96 -10.38 3.21
N PRO A 133 -20.67 -11.15 4.06
CA PRO A 133 -20.06 -12.11 4.97
C PRO A 133 -19.42 -13.27 4.22
N ALA A 134 -18.36 -13.84 4.80
CA ALA A 134 -17.79 -15.09 4.34
C ALA A 134 -18.77 -16.26 4.57
N VAL A 135 -18.29 -17.50 4.40
CA VAL A 135 -19.14 -18.69 4.58
C VAL A 135 -19.72 -18.80 6.00
N ASP A 136 -19.10 -18.19 7.02
CA ASP A 136 -19.61 -18.11 8.39
C ASP A 136 -21.03 -17.47 8.46
N GLY A 137 -21.27 -16.38 7.73
CA GLY A 137 -22.47 -15.56 7.81
C GLY A 137 -22.43 -14.42 8.83
N VAL A 138 -21.34 -14.23 9.58
CA VAL A 138 -21.30 -13.31 10.73
C VAL A 138 -21.37 -11.84 10.31
N GLY A 139 -20.64 -11.46 9.26
CA GLY A 139 -20.58 -10.08 8.76
C GLY A 139 -19.48 -9.20 9.37
N LEU A 140 -18.61 -9.76 10.22
CA LEU A 140 -17.50 -9.05 10.86
C LEU A 140 -16.15 -9.20 10.13
N GLY A 141 -16.12 -9.69 8.88
CA GLY A 141 -14.87 -9.92 8.14
C GLY A 141 -14.01 -8.67 7.89
N LEU A 142 -14.53 -7.46 8.10
CA LEU A 142 -13.79 -6.20 8.02
C LEU A 142 -13.52 -5.56 9.41
N LEU A 143 -13.69 -6.28 10.52
CA LEU A 143 -13.62 -5.71 11.88
C LEU A 143 -12.35 -4.91 12.12
N LEU A 144 -11.19 -5.46 11.75
CA LEU A 144 -9.87 -4.83 11.92
C LEU A 144 -9.69 -3.54 11.08
N HIS A 145 -10.58 -3.31 10.11
CA HIS A 145 -10.56 -2.16 9.19
C HIS A 145 -11.68 -1.15 9.49
N HIS A 146 -12.69 -1.49 10.31
CA HIS A 146 -13.89 -0.68 10.52
C HIS A 146 -13.57 0.76 10.95
N GLU A 147 -12.63 0.95 11.88
CA GLU A 147 -12.26 2.27 12.40
C GLU A 147 -11.71 3.17 11.29
N ARG A 148 -10.84 2.66 10.41
CA ARG A 148 -10.28 3.42 9.28
C ARG A 148 -11.27 3.59 8.13
N LEU A 149 -12.01 2.54 7.77
CA LEU A 149 -13.02 2.61 6.71
C LEU A 149 -14.17 3.56 7.07
N SER A 150 -14.55 3.65 8.35
CA SER A 150 -15.66 4.53 8.79
C SER A 150 -15.41 6.01 8.53
N LYS A 151 -14.14 6.42 8.49
CA LYS A 151 -13.71 7.80 8.19
C LYS A 151 -13.97 8.20 6.73
N ILE A 152 -14.18 7.22 5.83
CA ILE A 152 -14.28 7.42 4.37
C ILE A 152 -15.49 6.75 3.70
N PHE A 153 -16.19 5.84 4.39
CA PHE A 153 -17.35 5.07 3.90
C PHE A 153 -18.52 5.08 4.89
N ASP A 154 -19.74 5.01 4.35
CA ASP A 154 -20.94 4.58 5.11
C ASP A 154 -21.02 3.05 5.05
N ILE A 155 -20.64 2.37 6.14
CA ILE A 155 -20.45 0.92 6.19
C ILE A 155 -21.72 0.20 6.65
N TRP A 156 -22.12 -0.78 5.85
CA TRP A 156 -23.23 -1.68 6.12
C TRP A 156 -22.70 -3.12 5.98
N CYS A 157 -22.78 -3.90 7.06
CA CYS A 157 -22.37 -5.29 7.11
C CYS A 157 -23.59 -6.20 7.02
N MET A 158 -23.54 -7.19 6.12
CA MET A 158 -24.58 -8.20 5.99
C MET A 158 -24.32 -9.35 6.97
N HIS A 159 -25.34 -9.72 7.72
CA HIS A 159 -25.36 -10.88 8.59
C HIS A 159 -26.37 -11.92 8.06
N ILE A 160 -25.96 -13.17 8.01
CA ILE A 160 -26.75 -14.35 7.65
C ILE A 160 -26.79 -15.25 8.89
N PRO A 161 -27.88 -15.26 9.67
CA PRO A 161 -28.01 -16.10 10.86
C PRO A 161 -27.71 -17.57 10.56
N PHE A 162 -27.10 -18.29 11.50
CA PHE A 162 -26.53 -19.60 11.18
C PHE A 162 -27.59 -20.68 10.85
N ALA A 163 -28.79 -20.53 11.40
CA ALA A 163 -29.96 -21.35 11.08
C ALA A 163 -30.63 -20.98 9.74
N ASP A 164 -30.30 -19.84 9.12
CA ASP A 164 -30.90 -19.42 7.85
C ASP A 164 -30.58 -20.42 6.72
N ARG A 165 -31.57 -20.62 5.85
CA ARG A 165 -31.50 -21.49 4.67
C ARG A 165 -31.87 -20.72 3.40
N THR A 166 -31.66 -19.42 3.37
CA THR A 166 -31.86 -18.60 2.16
C THR A 166 -30.91 -19.10 1.07
N SER A 167 -31.48 -19.46 -0.09
CA SER A 167 -30.71 -19.92 -1.24
C SER A 167 -29.74 -18.84 -1.73
N PHE A 168 -28.65 -19.22 -2.42
CA PHE A 168 -27.71 -18.27 -3.01
C PHE A 168 -28.42 -17.20 -3.88
N THR A 169 -29.41 -17.59 -4.68
CA THR A 169 -30.21 -16.65 -5.48
C THR A 169 -31.12 -15.74 -4.65
N GLY A 170 -31.51 -16.16 -3.44
CA GLY A 170 -32.18 -15.32 -2.47
C GLY A 170 -31.24 -14.25 -1.90
N LEU A 171 -30.01 -14.64 -1.53
CA LEU A 171 -28.97 -13.71 -1.07
C LEU A 171 -28.62 -12.68 -2.16
N VAL A 172 -28.48 -13.12 -3.42
CA VAL A 172 -28.27 -12.23 -4.57
C VAL A 172 -29.40 -11.19 -4.68
N LYS A 173 -30.67 -11.62 -4.58
CA LYS A 173 -31.83 -10.70 -4.62
C LYS A 173 -31.84 -9.72 -3.44
N PHE A 174 -31.47 -10.18 -2.24
CA PHE A 174 -31.39 -9.35 -1.04
C PHE A 174 -30.40 -8.19 -1.23
N VAL A 175 -29.16 -8.50 -1.63
CA VAL A 175 -28.13 -7.48 -1.89
C VAL A 175 -28.48 -6.60 -3.09
N GLU A 176 -29.02 -7.18 -4.17
CA GLU A 176 -29.52 -6.44 -5.35
C GLU A 176 -30.60 -5.41 -4.98
N SER A 177 -31.46 -5.72 -4.01
CA SER A 177 -32.52 -4.83 -3.56
C SER A 177 -31.94 -3.60 -2.84
N THR A 178 -30.95 -3.80 -1.97
CA THR A 178 -30.20 -2.71 -1.32
C THR A 178 -29.41 -1.88 -2.33
N VAL A 179 -28.69 -2.51 -3.27
CA VAL A 179 -27.94 -1.82 -4.33
C VAL A 179 -28.84 -0.92 -5.18
N ARG A 180 -30.02 -1.42 -5.58
CA ARG A 180 -30.99 -0.64 -6.37
C ARG A 180 -31.62 0.50 -5.59
N LEU A 181 -31.86 0.31 -4.29
CA LEU A 181 -32.37 1.36 -3.41
C LEU A 181 -31.34 2.49 -3.22
N GLU A 182 -30.07 2.16 -2.98
CA GLU A 182 -29.04 3.19 -2.82
C GLU A 182 -28.73 3.90 -4.14
N TYR A 183 -28.74 3.18 -5.27
CA TYR A 183 -28.62 3.80 -6.59
C TYR A 183 -29.80 4.74 -6.91
N SER A 184 -31.04 4.39 -6.55
CA SER A 184 -32.19 5.26 -6.79
C SER A 184 -32.18 6.53 -5.93
N ARG A 185 -31.55 6.47 -4.74
CA ARG A 185 -31.32 7.62 -3.87
C ARG A 185 -30.18 8.52 -4.38
N ASN A 186 -29.06 7.93 -4.82
CA ASN A 186 -27.83 8.64 -5.15
C ASN A 186 -27.17 8.10 -6.44
N PRO A 187 -27.74 8.34 -7.64
CA PRO A 187 -27.30 7.70 -8.89
C PRO A 187 -25.93 8.14 -9.43
N ASN A 188 -25.25 9.07 -8.75
CA ASN A 188 -23.90 9.55 -9.07
C ASN A 188 -22.83 9.11 -8.05
N ARG A 189 -23.24 8.47 -6.95
CA ARG A 189 -22.38 7.97 -5.87
C ARG A 189 -22.10 6.49 -6.13
N PRO A 190 -20.83 6.06 -6.20
CA PRO A 190 -20.50 4.65 -6.38
C PRO A 190 -20.88 3.83 -5.14
N ILE A 191 -21.21 2.56 -5.37
CA ILE A 191 -21.52 1.59 -4.31
C ILE A 191 -20.44 0.51 -4.33
N TYR A 192 -19.80 0.30 -3.19
CA TYR A 192 -18.72 -0.67 -3.03
C TYR A 192 -19.29 -1.99 -2.49
N LEU A 193 -18.98 -3.09 -3.16
CA LEU A 193 -19.25 -4.44 -2.66
C LEU A 193 -17.93 -5.07 -2.24
N VAL A 194 -17.76 -5.32 -0.94
CA VAL A 194 -16.57 -6.00 -0.40
C VAL A 194 -16.95 -7.44 -0.05
N GLY A 195 -16.16 -8.40 -0.51
CA GLY A 195 -16.41 -9.82 -0.23
C GLY A 195 -15.12 -10.63 -0.19
N GLU A 196 -15.12 -11.66 0.64
CA GLU A 196 -14.04 -12.61 0.79
C GLU A 196 -14.57 -14.02 0.49
N SER A 197 -13.81 -14.83 -0.24
CA SER A 197 -14.14 -16.23 -0.48
C SER A 197 -15.54 -16.41 -1.08
N PHE A 198 -16.48 -17.00 -0.33
CA PHE A 198 -17.89 -17.14 -0.72
C PHE A 198 -18.53 -15.84 -1.21
N SER A 199 -18.37 -14.73 -0.48
CA SER A 199 -19.03 -13.48 -0.85
C SER A 199 -18.42 -12.80 -2.07
N GLY A 200 -17.22 -13.20 -2.49
CA GLY A 200 -16.70 -12.84 -3.81
C GLY A 200 -17.61 -13.33 -4.95
N CYS A 201 -18.16 -14.54 -4.83
CA CYS A 201 -19.15 -15.06 -5.78
C CYS A 201 -20.46 -14.27 -5.72
N LEU A 202 -20.89 -13.87 -4.53
CA LEU A 202 -22.12 -13.09 -4.31
C LEU A 202 -22.01 -11.68 -4.93
N ALA A 203 -20.89 -10.99 -4.70
CA ALA A 203 -20.60 -9.67 -5.26
C ALA A 203 -20.60 -9.70 -6.81
N LEU A 204 -19.88 -10.67 -7.41
CA LEU A 204 -19.87 -10.87 -8.86
C LEU A 204 -21.26 -11.16 -9.43
N ALA A 205 -22.06 -11.99 -8.74
CA ALA A 205 -23.42 -12.31 -9.15
C ALA A 205 -24.39 -11.11 -9.08
N VAL A 206 -24.23 -10.24 -8.08
CA VAL A 206 -24.99 -8.98 -7.96
C VAL A 206 -24.56 -8.00 -9.05
N ALA A 207 -23.26 -7.86 -9.31
CA ALA A 207 -22.74 -6.97 -10.35
C ALA A 207 -23.19 -7.37 -11.75
N ALA A 208 -23.13 -8.65 -12.09
CA ALA A 208 -23.60 -9.19 -13.36
C ALA A 208 -25.10 -8.95 -13.62
N ARG A 209 -25.91 -8.76 -12.57
CA ARG A 209 -27.35 -8.46 -12.67
C ARG A 209 -27.68 -6.97 -12.71
N ASN A 210 -26.69 -6.11 -12.45
CA ASN A 210 -26.83 -4.66 -12.39
C ASN A 210 -25.69 -3.96 -13.15
N PRO A 211 -25.47 -4.30 -14.44
CA PRO A 211 -24.28 -3.85 -15.18
C PRO A 211 -24.23 -2.34 -15.45
N ASP A 212 -25.34 -1.63 -15.26
CA ASP A 212 -25.46 -0.19 -15.53
C ASP A 212 -25.48 0.66 -14.24
N ILE A 213 -25.36 0.03 -13.07
CA ILE A 213 -25.13 0.69 -11.77
C ILE A 213 -23.61 0.83 -11.56
N ASP A 214 -23.19 1.97 -11.02
CA ASP A 214 -21.77 2.27 -10.74
C ASP A 214 -21.27 1.49 -9.51
N LEU A 215 -20.94 0.22 -9.74
CA LEU A 215 -20.43 -0.72 -8.75
C LEU A 215 -18.91 -0.82 -8.79
N ILE A 216 -18.31 -0.88 -7.61
CA ILE A 216 -16.89 -1.19 -7.40
C ILE A 216 -16.81 -2.46 -6.55
N LEU A 217 -16.06 -3.45 -7.01
CA LEU A 217 -15.90 -4.74 -6.33
C LEU A 217 -14.51 -4.81 -5.70
N ILE A 218 -14.44 -5.19 -4.42
CA ILE A 218 -13.20 -5.45 -3.69
C ILE A 218 -13.28 -6.89 -3.20
N LEU A 219 -12.56 -7.79 -3.88
CA LEU A 219 -12.74 -9.23 -3.74
C LEU A 219 -11.45 -9.88 -3.20
N ALA A 220 -11.47 -10.34 -1.96
CA ALA A 220 -10.39 -11.18 -1.42
C ALA A 220 -10.64 -12.66 -1.74
N ASN A 221 -9.64 -13.34 -2.29
CA ASN A 221 -9.63 -14.80 -2.52
C ASN A 221 -10.97 -15.39 -3.04
N PRO A 222 -11.57 -14.84 -4.12
CA PRO A 222 -12.94 -15.18 -4.52
C PRO A 222 -13.12 -16.67 -4.86
N ALA A 223 -14.12 -17.31 -4.24
CA ALA A 223 -14.37 -18.75 -4.34
C ALA A 223 -14.91 -19.24 -5.70
N THR A 224 -14.79 -18.46 -6.77
CA THR A 224 -15.17 -18.87 -8.13
C THR A 224 -14.31 -20.03 -8.67
N SER A 225 -13.14 -20.29 -8.06
CA SER A 225 -12.30 -21.47 -8.32
C SER A 225 -12.73 -22.74 -7.56
N PHE A 226 -13.71 -22.69 -6.65
CA PHE A 226 -14.01 -23.76 -5.67
C PHE A 226 -14.13 -25.17 -6.26
N SER A 227 -14.59 -25.32 -7.51
CA SER A 227 -14.64 -26.62 -8.21
C SER A 227 -13.29 -27.32 -8.33
N LYS A 228 -12.17 -26.58 -8.38
CA LYS A 228 -10.80 -27.12 -8.40
C LYS A 228 -10.39 -27.69 -7.05
N SER A 229 -10.80 -27.05 -5.96
CA SER A 229 -10.50 -27.45 -4.57
C SER A 229 -11.52 -28.45 -4.00
N GLN A 230 -12.67 -28.62 -4.66
CA GLN A 230 -13.80 -29.40 -4.14
C GLN A 230 -13.39 -30.79 -3.67
N LEU A 231 -12.51 -31.49 -4.39
CA LEU A 231 -12.06 -32.85 -4.02
C LEU A 231 -11.24 -32.88 -2.72
N GLN A 232 -10.42 -31.86 -2.46
CA GLN A 232 -9.61 -31.77 -1.24
C GLN A 232 -10.51 -31.45 -0.03
N ILE A 233 -11.39 -30.46 -0.17
CA ILE A 233 -12.31 -30.05 0.90
C ILE A 233 -13.36 -31.15 1.17
N GLN A 234 -13.84 -31.85 0.14
CA GLN A 234 -14.79 -32.94 0.29
C GLN A 234 -14.17 -34.19 0.94
N ALA A 235 -12.84 -34.37 0.85
CA ALA A 235 -12.11 -35.40 1.59
C ALA A 235 -11.98 -35.12 3.10
N LEU A 236 -12.22 -33.88 3.55
CA LEU A 236 -12.26 -33.53 4.97
C LEU A 236 -13.60 -33.90 5.63
N ILE A 237 -14.70 -34.01 4.87
CA ILE A 237 -16.04 -34.28 5.42
C ILE A 237 -16.08 -35.61 6.22
N PRO A 238 -15.52 -36.75 5.73
CA PRO A 238 -15.45 -37.97 6.52
C PRO A 238 -14.60 -37.84 7.79
N LEU A 239 -13.52 -37.06 7.76
CA LEU A 239 -12.69 -36.83 8.94
C LEU A 239 -13.46 -36.07 10.02
N LEU A 240 -14.24 -35.05 9.63
CA LEU A 240 -15.08 -34.26 10.53
C LEU A 240 -16.19 -35.11 11.19
N THR A 241 -16.71 -36.15 10.52
CA THR A 241 -17.67 -37.08 11.13
C THR A 241 -17.05 -38.11 12.07
N MET A 242 -15.73 -38.32 12.03
CA MET A 242 -14.99 -39.18 12.96
C MET A 242 -14.50 -38.45 14.22
N ILE A 243 -14.69 -37.13 14.32
CA ILE A 243 -14.35 -36.35 15.51
C ILE A 243 -15.37 -36.64 16.65
N PRO A 244 -14.91 -36.97 17.88
CA PRO A 244 -15.78 -37.16 19.04
C PRO A 244 -16.66 -35.94 19.36
N GLU A 245 -17.85 -36.16 19.92
CA GLU A 245 -18.80 -35.08 20.25
C GLU A 245 -18.19 -33.99 21.16
N GLN A 246 -17.31 -34.38 22.07
CA GLN A 246 -16.65 -33.47 23.02
C GLN A 246 -15.71 -32.47 22.33
N VAL A 247 -15.21 -32.78 21.12
CA VAL A 247 -14.37 -31.91 20.29
C VAL A 247 -15.19 -31.22 19.19
N ARG A 248 -16.37 -31.75 18.84
CA ARG A 248 -17.31 -31.14 17.89
C ARG A 248 -17.82 -29.77 18.36
N SER A 249 -17.77 -29.50 19.66
CA SER A 249 -18.02 -28.20 20.29
C SER A 249 -17.05 -27.09 19.84
N SER A 250 -15.82 -27.41 19.44
CA SER A 250 -14.82 -26.44 18.94
C SER A 250 -14.76 -26.35 17.41
N LEU A 251 -15.57 -27.15 16.71
CA LEU A 251 -15.74 -27.15 15.25
C LEU A 251 -16.17 -25.79 14.63
N PRO A 252 -16.92 -24.90 15.31
CA PRO A 252 -17.18 -23.54 14.84
C PRO A 252 -15.93 -22.78 14.42
N TYR A 253 -14.86 -22.93 15.19
CA TYR A 253 -13.59 -22.26 14.95
C TYR A 253 -12.71 -23.04 13.98
N LEU A 254 -12.98 -24.34 13.77
CA LEU A 254 -12.42 -25.09 12.66
C LEU A 254 -12.90 -24.57 11.29
N LEU A 255 -14.04 -23.87 11.25
CA LEU A 255 -14.51 -23.11 10.08
C LEU A 255 -13.85 -21.74 9.93
N THR A 256 -13.35 -21.12 11.01
CA THR A 256 -12.42 -19.97 10.88
C THR A 256 -11.00 -20.43 10.52
N LEU A 257 -10.60 -21.65 10.91
CA LEU A 257 -9.40 -22.38 10.43
C LEU A 257 -9.45 -22.77 8.94
N LEU A 258 -10.34 -22.14 8.17
CA LEU A 258 -10.10 -21.86 6.77
C LEU A 258 -8.83 -21.00 6.53
N THR A 259 -8.07 -20.63 7.56
CA THR A 259 -6.64 -20.21 7.50
C THR A 259 -5.67 -21.29 6.96
N GLY A 260 -6.16 -22.34 6.30
CA GLY A 260 -5.37 -23.35 5.59
C GLY A 260 -4.78 -24.47 6.46
N ALA A 261 -4.36 -24.16 7.69
CA ALA A 261 -3.61 -25.07 8.57
C ALA A 261 -4.11 -26.54 8.66
N PRO A 262 -5.42 -26.87 8.65
CA PRO A 262 -5.87 -28.27 8.65
C PRO A 262 -5.46 -29.02 7.37
N VAL A 263 -5.38 -28.34 6.22
CA VAL A 263 -5.00 -28.91 4.92
C VAL A 263 -3.52 -29.26 4.92
N LYS A 264 -2.62 -28.34 5.34
CA LYS A 264 -1.20 -28.66 5.60
C LYS A 264 -1.01 -29.83 6.57
N MET A 265 -1.81 -29.93 7.65
CA MET A 265 -1.69 -31.03 8.62
C MET A 265 -2.16 -32.38 8.06
N VAL A 266 -3.23 -32.43 7.27
CA VAL A 266 -3.64 -33.67 6.58
C VAL A 266 -2.61 -34.06 5.52
N ALA A 267 -2.11 -33.11 4.73
CA ALA A 267 -1.07 -33.36 3.72
C ALA A 267 0.24 -33.86 4.37
N SER A 268 0.67 -33.25 5.48
CA SER A 268 1.88 -33.66 6.20
C SER A 268 1.71 -35.00 6.91
N ALA A 269 0.53 -35.32 7.46
CA ALA A 269 0.26 -36.61 8.09
C ALA A 269 0.11 -37.75 7.08
N VAL A 270 -0.45 -37.52 5.90
CA VAL A 270 -0.44 -38.48 4.78
C VAL A 270 1.00 -38.74 4.31
N ALA A 271 1.84 -37.70 4.27
CA ALA A 271 3.27 -37.84 3.96
C ALA A 271 4.08 -38.53 5.08
N SER A 272 3.71 -38.32 6.36
CA SER A 272 4.48 -38.73 7.54
C SER A 272 3.94 -39.96 8.27
N ARG A 273 2.77 -40.48 7.85
CA ARG A 273 2.05 -41.63 8.44
C ARG A 273 1.76 -41.51 9.94
N VAL A 274 1.40 -40.32 10.40
CA VAL A 274 1.07 -40.04 11.81
C VAL A 274 -0.31 -40.63 12.17
N PRO A 275 -0.50 -41.26 13.34
CA PRO A 275 -1.82 -41.74 13.79
C PRO A 275 -2.84 -40.60 13.94
N VAL A 276 -4.10 -40.89 13.56
CA VAL A 276 -5.18 -39.89 13.53
C VAL A 276 -5.53 -39.37 14.93
N GLU A 277 -5.35 -40.20 15.96
CA GLU A 277 -5.62 -39.86 17.35
C GLU A 277 -4.71 -38.73 17.88
N GLN A 278 -3.43 -38.73 17.48
CA GLN A 278 -2.50 -37.65 17.86
C GLN A 278 -2.85 -36.33 17.18
N MET A 279 -3.27 -36.37 15.91
CA MET A 279 -3.71 -35.19 15.16
C MET A 279 -4.93 -34.53 15.80
N ILE A 280 -5.93 -35.32 16.21
CA ILE A 280 -7.13 -34.82 16.90
C ILE A 280 -6.75 -34.17 18.24
N SER A 281 -5.78 -34.73 18.97
CA SER A 281 -5.31 -34.18 20.25
C SER A 281 -4.63 -32.82 20.11
N GLU A 282 -3.70 -32.66 19.16
CA GLU A 282 -3.03 -31.37 18.90
C GLU A 282 -4.01 -30.30 18.42
N LEU A 283 -4.95 -30.67 17.53
CA LEU A 283 -5.97 -29.77 17.01
C LEU A 283 -6.92 -29.30 18.12
N SER A 284 -7.34 -30.22 18.99
CA SER A 284 -8.14 -29.90 20.18
C SER A 284 -7.38 -28.98 21.12
N GLN A 285 -6.10 -29.22 21.41
CA GLN A 285 -5.33 -28.36 22.32
C GLN A 285 -5.17 -26.94 21.80
N LYS A 286 -4.86 -26.75 20.52
CA LYS A 286 -4.76 -25.41 19.91
C LYS A 286 -6.11 -24.69 19.87
N ALA A 287 -7.19 -25.40 19.57
CA ALA A 287 -8.54 -24.84 19.62
C ALA A 287 -8.95 -24.47 21.07
N THR A 288 -8.74 -25.34 22.04
CA THR A 288 -9.07 -25.06 23.46
C THR A 288 -8.26 -23.88 24.02
N ALA A 289 -7.01 -23.69 23.58
CA ALA A 289 -6.18 -22.56 23.98
C ALA A 289 -6.63 -21.22 23.37
N MET A 290 -7.17 -21.21 22.14
CA MET A 290 -7.72 -20.00 21.51
C MET A 290 -9.18 -19.70 21.91
N PHE A 291 -9.97 -20.71 22.26
CA PHE A 291 -11.44 -20.60 22.36
C PHE A 291 -12.00 -20.99 23.74
N SER A 292 -11.26 -20.70 24.82
CA SER A 292 -11.61 -21.06 26.20
C SER A 292 -12.97 -20.53 26.69
N ASN A 293 -13.53 -19.52 26.02
CA ASN A 293 -14.72 -18.79 26.47
C ASN A 293 -16.00 -19.12 25.68
N LEU A 294 -15.96 -20.07 24.73
CA LEU A 294 -16.93 -20.13 23.61
C LEU A 294 -17.74 -21.44 23.56
N SER A 295 -18.08 -21.99 24.74
CA SER A 295 -18.88 -23.21 24.88
C SER A 295 -20.31 -23.13 24.31
N ALA A 296 -20.87 -21.92 24.17
CA ALA A 296 -22.24 -21.68 23.73
C ALA A 296 -22.53 -21.98 22.25
N LEU A 297 -21.51 -22.37 21.46
CA LEU A 297 -21.61 -22.53 20.00
C LEU A 297 -21.70 -23.99 19.52
N SER A 298 -21.59 -24.96 20.43
CA SER A 298 -21.64 -26.39 20.10
C SER A 298 -22.96 -26.81 19.43
N ASP A 299 -24.07 -26.20 19.85
CA ASP A 299 -25.42 -26.61 19.46
C ASP A 299 -25.86 -26.01 18.12
N VAL A 300 -25.15 -24.99 17.63
CA VAL A 300 -25.54 -24.21 16.45
C VAL A 300 -24.96 -24.81 15.15
N LEU A 301 -23.84 -25.53 15.25
CA LEU A 301 -22.94 -25.84 14.13
C LEU A 301 -22.95 -27.32 13.74
N THR A 302 -24.11 -27.78 13.29
CA THR A 302 -24.36 -29.18 12.91
C THR A 302 -23.75 -29.58 11.55
N THR A 303 -23.55 -30.88 11.34
CA THR A 303 -23.05 -31.48 10.10
C THR A 303 -23.91 -31.10 8.89
N GLU A 304 -25.23 -31.05 9.04
CA GLU A 304 -26.19 -30.66 8.00
C GLU A 304 -25.97 -29.20 7.60
N THR A 305 -25.61 -28.34 8.56
CA THR A 305 -25.37 -26.93 8.28
C THR A 305 -24.03 -26.73 7.56
N LEU A 306 -22.99 -27.46 7.93
CA LEU A 306 -21.74 -27.49 7.15
C LEU A 306 -22.00 -27.96 5.71
N GLN A 307 -22.75 -29.05 5.52
CA GLN A 307 -23.10 -29.55 4.20
C GLN A 307 -23.92 -28.54 3.40
N TRP A 308 -24.86 -27.82 4.04
CA TRP A 308 -25.62 -26.73 3.43
C TRP A 308 -24.71 -25.59 2.96
N LYS A 309 -23.78 -25.12 3.81
CA LYS A 309 -22.82 -24.06 3.48
C LYS A 309 -21.88 -24.45 2.32
N LEU A 310 -21.40 -25.71 2.27
CA LEU A 310 -20.60 -26.22 1.15
C LEU A 310 -21.40 -26.31 -0.16
N ASN A 311 -22.67 -26.73 -0.10
CA ASN A 311 -23.56 -26.70 -1.25
C ASN A 311 -23.87 -25.27 -1.73
N MET A 312 -23.96 -24.32 -0.81
CA MET A 312 -24.13 -22.89 -1.11
C MET A 312 -22.89 -22.31 -1.80
N LEU A 313 -21.68 -22.62 -1.32
CA LEU A 313 -20.41 -22.31 -1.98
C LEU A 313 -20.35 -22.83 -3.42
N LYS A 314 -20.63 -24.13 -3.61
CA LYS A 314 -20.66 -24.77 -4.94
C LYS A 314 -21.66 -24.10 -5.88
N SER A 315 -22.86 -23.82 -5.39
CA SER A 315 -23.93 -23.18 -6.16
C SER A 315 -23.59 -21.73 -6.52
N GLY A 316 -22.98 -20.98 -5.58
CA GLY A 316 -22.54 -19.61 -5.79
C GLY A 316 -21.41 -19.51 -6.82
N ALA A 317 -20.38 -20.36 -6.70
CA ALA A 317 -19.29 -20.44 -7.66
C ALA A 317 -19.80 -20.75 -9.09
N ALA A 318 -20.71 -21.72 -9.24
CA ALA A 318 -21.32 -22.03 -10.54
C ALA A 318 -22.18 -20.86 -11.09
N TYR A 319 -22.99 -20.23 -10.23
CA TYR A 319 -23.84 -19.11 -10.63
C TYR A 319 -23.03 -17.89 -11.10
N ALA A 320 -21.97 -17.55 -10.36
CA ALA A 320 -21.07 -16.44 -10.70
C ALA A 320 -20.29 -16.72 -11.99
N ASN A 321 -19.66 -17.90 -12.13
CA ASN A 321 -18.90 -18.27 -13.32
C ASN A 321 -19.73 -18.18 -14.61
N SER A 322 -20.99 -18.64 -14.59
CA SER A 322 -21.89 -18.56 -15.75
C SER A 322 -22.27 -17.12 -16.16
N ARG A 323 -21.88 -16.09 -15.41
CA ARG A 323 -22.29 -14.69 -15.59
C ARG A 323 -21.14 -13.67 -15.57
N LEU A 324 -19.87 -14.09 -15.46
CA LEU A 324 -18.71 -13.19 -15.43
C LEU A 324 -18.69 -12.21 -16.63
N HIS A 325 -19.09 -12.67 -17.82
CA HIS A 325 -19.20 -11.88 -19.04
C HIS A 325 -20.15 -10.67 -18.96
N ALA A 326 -21.06 -10.63 -17.97
CA ALA A 326 -22.00 -9.53 -17.76
C ALA A 326 -21.50 -8.52 -16.70
N VAL A 327 -20.39 -8.80 -16.02
CA VAL A 327 -19.80 -7.89 -15.02
C VAL A 327 -19.06 -6.77 -15.73
N LYS A 328 -19.61 -5.55 -15.71
CA LYS A 328 -18.93 -4.32 -16.16
C LYS A 328 -18.19 -3.56 -15.05
N ALA A 329 -18.47 -3.93 -13.79
CA ALA A 329 -18.00 -3.24 -12.59
C ALA A 329 -16.46 -3.18 -12.50
N GLN A 330 -15.94 -2.08 -11.96
CA GLN A 330 -14.53 -1.93 -11.64
C GLN A 330 -14.18 -2.90 -10.51
N THR A 331 -13.21 -3.79 -10.71
CA THR A 331 -12.92 -4.92 -9.80
C THR A 331 -11.47 -4.90 -9.34
N LEU A 332 -11.25 -4.92 -8.03
CA LEU A 332 -9.95 -5.15 -7.40
C LEU A 332 -9.98 -6.54 -6.77
N ILE A 333 -9.08 -7.41 -7.20
CA ILE A 333 -8.89 -8.74 -6.61
C ILE A 333 -7.65 -8.72 -5.74
N LEU A 334 -7.82 -9.13 -4.48
CA LEU A 334 -6.74 -9.33 -3.52
C LEU A 334 -6.52 -10.84 -3.40
N ALA A 335 -5.36 -11.33 -3.84
CA ALA A 335 -5.06 -12.75 -3.92
C ALA A 335 -3.90 -13.13 -3.00
N SER A 336 -4.19 -14.03 -2.09
CA SER A 336 -3.25 -14.59 -1.12
C SER A 336 -2.38 -15.69 -1.73
N GLY A 337 -1.10 -15.70 -1.36
CA GLY A 337 -0.11 -16.63 -1.89
C GLY A 337 0.09 -17.91 -1.09
N GLN A 338 -0.35 -17.93 0.16
CA GLN A 338 -0.40 -19.10 1.03
C GLN A 338 -1.84 -19.53 1.34
N ASP A 339 -2.77 -19.24 0.42
CA ASP A 339 -4.13 -19.78 0.47
C ASP A 339 -4.08 -21.30 0.19
N GLU A 340 -4.34 -22.11 1.22
CA GLU A 340 -4.31 -23.58 1.13
C GLU A 340 -5.67 -24.17 0.76
N LEU A 341 -6.71 -23.32 0.60
CA LEU A 341 -8.06 -23.74 0.27
C LEU A 341 -8.40 -23.51 -1.18
N LEU A 342 -8.00 -22.36 -1.72
CA LEU A 342 -8.26 -21.96 -3.09
C LEU A 342 -6.94 -21.69 -3.80
N PRO A 343 -6.80 -22.06 -5.08
CA PRO A 343 -5.70 -21.61 -5.92
C PRO A 343 -5.90 -20.12 -6.26
N SER A 344 -5.74 -19.25 -5.27
CA SER A 344 -6.18 -17.85 -5.31
C SER A 344 -5.32 -16.99 -6.25
N LYS A 345 -4.04 -17.31 -6.42
CA LYS A 345 -3.20 -16.70 -7.46
C LYS A 345 -3.73 -17.02 -8.86
N GLU A 346 -3.89 -18.31 -9.19
CA GLU A 346 -4.36 -18.78 -10.49
C GLU A 346 -5.80 -18.31 -10.77
N GLU A 347 -6.61 -18.13 -9.73
CA GLU A 347 -7.96 -17.63 -9.85
C GLU A 347 -8.02 -16.13 -10.09
N ALA A 348 -7.18 -15.32 -9.43
CA ALA A 348 -7.07 -13.90 -9.73
C ALA A 348 -6.58 -13.63 -11.16
N GLU A 349 -5.60 -14.39 -11.63
CA GLU A 349 -5.14 -14.36 -13.03
C GLU A 349 -6.28 -14.74 -14.00
N ARG A 350 -7.05 -15.80 -13.70
CA ARG A 350 -8.20 -16.21 -14.51
C ARG A 350 -9.29 -15.14 -14.55
N LEU A 351 -9.61 -14.53 -13.41
CA LEU A 351 -10.62 -13.48 -13.34
C LEU A 351 -10.14 -12.19 -14.03
N ARG A 352 -8.86 -11.81 -13.92
CA ARG A 352 -8.28 -10.69 -14.69
C ARG A 352 -8.46 -10.89 -16.20
N GLY A 353 -8.26 -12.10 -16.70
CA GLY A 353 -8.49 -12.44 -18.11
C GLY A 353 -9.96 -12.52 -18.55
N LEU A 354 -10.94 -12.45 -17.63
CA LEU A 354 -12.37 -12.59 -17.93
C LEU A 354 -13.20 -11.32 -17.62
N LEU A 355 -12.69 -10.44 -16.76
CA LEU A 355 -13.37 -9.23 -16.31
C LEU A 355 -12.72 -8.00 -16.96
N PRO A 356 -13.50 -7.10 -17.60
CA PRO A 356 -12.94 -6.04 -18.45
C PRO A 356 -12.19 -4.94 -17.70
N ASN A 357 -12.52 -4.69 -16.43
CA ASN A 357 -11.97 -3.62 -15.59
C ASN A 357 -11.40 -4.21 -14.29
N CYS A 358 -10.44 -5.14 -14.41
CA CYS A 358 -9.94 -5.92 -13.27
C CYS A 358 -8.48 -5.65 -12.95
N GLU A 359 -8.19 -5.17 -11.75
CA GLU A 359 -6.84 -5.13 -11.18
C GLU A 359 -6.64 -6.27 -10.18
N VAL A 360 -5.40 -6.72 -10.03
CA VAL A 360 -4.99 -7.75 -9.06
C VAL A 360 -3.93 -7.15 -8.13
N ARG A 361 -3.94 -7.56 -6.86
CA ARG A 361 -2.84 -7.40 -5.90
C ARG A 361 -2.53 -8.76 -5.28
N LEU A 362 -1.25 -9.14 -5.31
CA LEU A 362 -0.78 -10.42 -4.79
C LEU A 362 -0.15 -10.22 -3.42
N PHE A 363 -0.47 -11.11 -2.47
CA PHE A 363 0.02 -11.11 -1.11
C PHE A 363 0.72 -12.44 -0.83
N ASP A 364 2.00 -12.54 -1.21
CA ASP A 364 2.75 -13.80 -1.24
C ASP A 364 2.91 -14.49 0.13
N ASP A 365 2.84 -13.72 1.22
CA ASP A 365 2.99 -14.18 2.60
C ASP A 365 1.65 -14.46 3.33
N LYS A 366 0.50 -14.18 2.70
CA LYS A 366 -0.82 -14.23 3.34
C LYS A 366 -1.62 -15.49 3.03
N GLY A 367 -2.49 -15.87 3.96
CA GLY A 367 -3.45 -16.98 3.87
C GLY A 367 -4.85 -16.53 3.41
N HIS A 368 -5.84 -17.41 3.59
CA HIS A 368 -7.17 -17.25 2.97
C HIS A 368 -8.00 -16.07 3.51
N ALA A 369 -7.94 -15.83 4.83
CA ALA A 369 -8.76 -14.84 5.54
C ALA A 369 -8.07 -13.46 5.54
N LEU A 370 -7.75 -12.97 4.34
CA LEU A 370 -6.86 -11.83 4.11
C LEU A 370 -7.29 -10.56 4.87
N PHE A 371 -8.60 -10.29 5.01
CA PHE A 371 -9.05 -9.11 5.75
C PHE A 371 -8.85 -9.21 7.27
N LEU A 372 -8.63 -10.41 7.81
CA LEU A 372 -8.35 -10.66 9.23
C LEU A 372 -6.86 -10.88 9.52
N GLU A 373 -5.97 -10.75 8.54
CA GLU A 373 -4.53 -10.98 8.70
C GLU A 373 -3.72 -9.72 9.00
N ASP A 374 -2.73 -9.88 9.88
CA ASP A 374 -1.85 -8.81 10.32
C ASP A 374 -1.06 -8.17 9.16
N GLY A 375 -0.95 -6.85 9.24
CA GLY A 375 -0.20 -6.02 8.29
C GLY A 375 -1.01 -5.55 7.08
N VAL A 376 -2.14 -6.20 6.76
CA VAL A 376 -3.07 -5.79 5.69
C VAL A 376 -3.79 -4.50 6.11
N ASN A 377 -3.87 -3.52 5.21
CA ASN A 377 -4.65 -2.28 5.42
C ASN A 377 -5.43 -1.95 4.16
N LEU A 378 -6.76 -2.13 4.22
CA LEU A 378 -7.61 -1.93 3.05
C LEU A 378 -7.62 -0.48 2.58
N VAL A 379 -7.50 0.52 3.46
CA VAL A 379 -7.45 1.93 3.05
C VAL A 379 -6.18 2.22 2.25
N SER A 380 -5.01 1.77 2.72
CA SER A 380 -3.75 1.95 1.97
C SER A 380 -3.81 1.25 0.61
N ILE A 381 -4.39 0.04 0.54
CA ILE A 381 -4.57 -0.72 -0.71
C ILE A 381 -5.46 0.04 -1.70
N LEU A 382 -6.58 0.62 -1.24
CA LEU A 382 -7.50 1.39 -2.10
C LEU A 382 -6.90 2.71 -2.58
N THR A 383 -6.09 3.39 -1.76
CA THR A 383 -5.35 4.59 -2.14
C THR A 383 -4.27 4.25 -3.16
N GLY A 384 -3.43 3.26 -2.87
CA GLY A 384 -2.36 2.80 -3.76
C GLY A 384 -2.89 2.35 -5.12
N ALA A 385 -4.01 1.62 -5.15
CA ALA A 385 -4.64 1.19 -6.40
C ALA A 385 -5.48 2.27 -7.11
N SER A 386 -5.72 3.45 -6.50
CA SER A 386 -6.66 4.47 -7.00
C SER A 386 -8.11 3.97 -7.13
N PHE A 387 -8.53 3.06 -6.25
CA PHE A 387 -9.89 2.50 -6.24
C PHE A 387 -10.87 3.29 -5.36
N TYR A 388 -10.39 4.07 -4.38
CA TYR A 388 -11.27 4.97 -3.63
C TYR A 388 -11.65 6.19 -4.48
N ARG A 389 -12.94 6.34 -4.77
CA ARG A 389 -13.57 7.47 -5.46
C ARG A 389 -14.95 7.77 -4.91
N ARG A 390 -15.35 9.04 -4.90
CA ARG A 390 -16.68 9.47 -4.40
C ARG A 390 -17.68 9.79 -5.51
N GLY A 391 -17.21 9.97 -6.74
CA GLY A 391 -18.04 10.15 -7.94
C GLY A 391 -17.80 9.07 -9.00
N ARG A 392 -18.44 9.24 -10.17
CA ARG A 392 -18.35 8.33 -11.33
C ARG A 392 -16.96 8.11 -11.92
N ARG A 393 -15.98 8.94 -11.56
CA ARG A 393 -14.57 8.85 -11.97
C ARG A 393 -13.71 9.19 -10.75
N HIS A 394 -12.54 8.59 -10.66
CA HIS A 394 -11.57 8.90 -9.61
C HIS A 394 -10.95 10.28 -9.84
N ASP A 395 -10.99 11.13 -8.82
CA ASP A 395 -10.32 12.44 -8.81
C ASP A 395 -9.03 12.37 -7.99
N TYR A 396 -7.88 12.34 -8.68
CA TYR A 396 -6.55 12.20 -8.05
C TYR A 396 -6.20 13.34 -7.07
N VAL A 397 -6.91 14.47 -7.11
CA VAL A 397 -6.70 15.58 -6.17
C VAL A 397 -7.65 15.45 -4.99
N LEU A 398 -8.96 15.35 -5.27
CA LEU A 398 -10.00 15.43 -4.25
C LEU A 398 -10.21 14.10 -3.52
N ASP A 399 -10.16 12.97 -4.21
CA ASP A 399 -10.36 11.62 -3.64
C ASP A 399 -9.06 11.04 -3.06
N TYR A 400 -7.96 11.79 -3.08
CA TYR A 400 -6.71 11.38 -2.43
C TYR A 400 -6.85 11.36 -0.90
N LEU A 401 -6.41 10.26 -0.29
CA LEU A 401 -6.33 10.09 1.16
C LEU A 401 -4.86 10.23 1.59
N ARG A 402 -4.55 11.20 2.46
CA ARG A 402 -3.20 11.39 3.01
C ARG A 402 -2.85 10.20 3.92
N PRO A 403 -1.72 9.51 3.72
CA PRO A 403 -1.26 8.45 4.62
C PRO A 403 -1.11 8.92 6.06
N SER A 404 -1.39 8.05 7.02
CA SER A 404 -0.99 8.28 8.42
C SER A 404 0.55 8.20 8.56
N PRO A 405 1.15 8.66 9.68
CA PRO A 405 2.58 8.49 9.92
C PRO A 405 3.02 7.01 9.95
N SER A 406 2.14 6.10 10.37
CA SER A 406 2.42 4.65 10.38
C SER A 406 2.36 4.04 8.97
N GLU A 407 1.44 4.52 8.11
CA GLU A 407 1.39 4.15 6.69
C GLU A 407 2.59 4.73 5.91
N PHE A 408 2.94 6.00 6.12
CA PHE A 408 4.11 6.63 5.51
C PHE A 408 5.39 5.82 5.80
N ARG A 409 5.62 5.40 7.06
CA ARG A 409 6.78 4.55 7.40
C ARG A 409 6.79 3.24 6.61
N LYS A 410 5.65 2.54 6.47
CA LYS A 410 5.58 1.31 5.65
C LYS A 410 5.95 1.55 4.18
N VAL A 411 5.63 2.73 3.65
CA VAL A 411 5.91 3.12 2.25
C VAL A 411 7.37 3.58 2.05
N TYR A 412 8.02 4.09 3.09
CA TYR A 412 9.38 4.67 3.05
C TYR A 412 10.50 3.73 3.52
N GLU A 413 10.26 2.84 4.50
CA GLU A 413 11.31 1.96 5.05
C GLU A 413 12.04 1.10 4.00
N PRO A 414 11.38 0.52 2.98
CA PRO A 414 12.09 -0.22 1.91
C PRO A 414 13.08 0.61 1.09
N GLN A 415 12.96 1.94 1.10
CA GLN A 415 13.73 2.91 0.32
C GLN A 415 14.67 3.76 1.21
N ARG A 416 14.50 3.70 2.54
CA ARG A 416 15.32 4.39 3.56
C ARG A 416 16.83 4.17 3.40
N TRP A 417 17.24 3.07 2.77
CA TRP A 417 18.65 2.84 2.45
C TRP A 417 19.24 3.94 1.55
N ILE A 418 18.44 4.57 0.69
CA ILE A 418 18.87 5.70 -0.15
C ILE A 418 19.29 6.87 0.74
N ASP A 419 18.46 7.28 1.70
CA ASP A 419 18.75 8.37 2.64
C ASP A 419 19.97 8.03 3.52
N ALA A 420 20.12 6.77 3.94
CA ALA A 420 21.27 6.31 4.73
C ALA A 420 22.58 6.34 3.93
N VAL A 421 22.54 5.85 2.68
CA VAL A 421 23.71 5.73 1.79
C VAL A 421 24.10 7.08 1.19
N THR A 422 23.14 7.95 0.89
CA THR A 422 23.38 9.27 0.28
C THR A 422 23.57 10.39 1.31
N ASN A 423 23.08 10.24 2.55
CA ASN A 423 23.09 11.28 3.60
C ASN A 423 22.83 12.69 3.02
N PRO A 424 21.60 12.94 2.53
CA PRO A 424 21.29 14.07 1.66
C PRO A 424 21.55 15.41 2.35
N VAL A 425 22.18 16.34 1.63
CA VAL A 425 22.36 17.72 2.07
C VAL A 425 21.20 18.55 1.53
N MET A 426 20.30 18.97 2.41
CA MET A 426 19.25 19.94 2.09
C MET A 426 19.76 21.36 2.38
N LEU A 427 19.76 22.23 1.37
CA LEU A 427 20.01 23.67 1.49
C LEU A 427 18.81 24.45 0.94
N SER A 428 18.48 25.59 1.53
CA SER A 428 17.42 26.48 1.04
C SER A 428 17.79 27.95 1.18
N THR A 429 17.22 28.79 0.31
CA THR A 429 17.52 30.22 0.24
C THR A 429 16.44 31.02 0.97
N LEU A 430 16.82 31.78 2.00
CA LEU A 430 15.92 32.67 2.74
C LEU A 430 15.49 33.87 1.87
N GLU A 431 14.42 34.58 2.29
CA GLU A 431 13.99 35.82 1.63
C GLU A 431 15.11 36.89 1.54
N SER A 432 16.02 36.89 2.51
CA SER A 432 17.22 37.74 2.55
C SER A 432 18.28 37.40 1.49
N GLY A 433 18.14 36.28 0.77
CA GLY A 433 19.12 35.77 -0.19
C GLY A 433 20.21 34.89 0.44
N ASN A 434 20.23 34.71 1.76
CA ASN A 434 21.19 33.80 2.40
C ASN A 434 20.81 32.34 2.19
N ILE A 435 21.77 31.51 1.79
CA ILE A 435 21.65 30.05 1.82
C ILE A 435 21.78 29.57 3.28
N VAL A 436 20.87 28.69 3.70
CA VAL A 436 20.90 28.01 5.00
C VAL A 436 20.77 26.51 4.82
N ARG A 437 21.23 25.75 5.82
CA ARG A 437 21.01 24.31 5.90
C ARG A 437 19.56 24.02 6.28
N GLY A 438 19.03 22.92 5.76
CA GLY A 438 17.64 22.51 5.94
C GLY A 438 16.70 23.23 4.98
N LEU A 439 15.40 23.12 5.27
CA LEU A 439 14.34 23.58 4.37
C LEU A 439 13.79 24.96 4.73
N ASP A 440 14.32 25.69 5.71
CA ASP A 440 13.74 26.94 6.26
C ASP A 440 13.37 28.00 5.20
N GLY A 441 14.11 28.10 4.09
CA GLY A 441 13.79 29.01 2.98
C GLY A 441 12.54 28.67 2.16
N ILE A 442 11.96 27.46 2.30
CA ILE A 442 10.75 27.09 1.55
C ILE A 442 9.48 27.60 2.25
N PRO A 443 8.43 28.01 1.49
CA PRO A 443 7.17 28.45 2.08
C PRO A 443 6.48 27.32 2.86
N SER A 444 5.85 27.65 3.99
CA SER A 444 5.05 26.73 4.82
C SER A 444 3.60 26.55 4.33
N GLU A 445 3.05 27.56 3.67
CA GLU A 445 1.67 27.55 3.16
C GLU A 445 1.64 27.53 1.63
N GLY A 446 0.71 26.76 1.08
CA GLY A 446 0.46 26.71 -0.36
C GLY A 446 -0.62 27.67 -0.88
N PRO A 447 -0.77 27.77 -2.21
CA PRO A 447 -0.14 26.92 -3.22
C PRO A 447 1.35 27.24 -3.46
N VAL A 448 2.18 26.20 -3.58
CA VAL A 448 3.60 26.31 -3.97
C VAL A 448 3.87 25.37 -5.15
N LEU A 449 4.68 25.80 -6.10
CA LEU A 449 5.17 24.99 -7.20
C LEU A 449 6.70 24.86 -7.10
N TYR A 450 7.19 23.66 -6.79
CA TYR A 450 8.61 23.32 -6.83
C TYR A 450 8.96 22.85 -8.25
N VAL A 451 9.96 23.50 -8.86
CA VAL A 451 10.38 23.23 -10.24
C VAL A 451 11.88 22.95 -10.26
N GLY A 452 12.31 21.83 -10.84
CA GLY A 452 13.72 21.45 -10.83
C GLY A 452 14.11 20.45 -11.91
N TYR A 453 15.34 19.95 -11.80
CA TYR A 453 15.91 18.89 -12.64
C TYR A 453 15.52 17.50 -12.13
N HIS A 454 15.10 16.61 -13.03
CA HIS A 454 14.74 15.24 -12.70
C HIS A 454 15.97 14.34 -12.84
N MET A 455 16.46 13.80 -11.73
CA MET A 455 17.60 12.88 -11.76
C MET A 455 17.19 11.52 -12.34
N MET A 456 18.18 10.76 -12.79
CA MET A 456 18.06 9.43 -13.37
C MET A 456 17.15 8.53 -12.53
N LEU A 457 16.10 7.99 -13.17
CA LEU A 457 15.04 7.16 -12.56
C LEU A 457 14.25 7.80 -11.41
N GLY A 458 14.41 9.10 -11.13
CA GLY A 458 13.74 9.76 -10.01
C GLY A 458 14.30 9.43 -8.62
N LEU A 459 15.59 9.05 -8.52
CA LEU A 459 16.23 8.66 -7.25
C LEU A 459 16.23 9.77 -6.19
N GLU A 460 16.17 11.04 -6.61
CA GLU A 460 16.10 12.22 -5.75
C GLU A 460 14.78 12.31 -4.97
N LEU A 461 13.72 11.66 -5.47
CA LEU A 461 12.38 11.76 -4.91
C LEU A 461 12.28 11.19 -3.49
N VAL A 462 13.05 10.14 -3.16
CA VAL A 462 12.95 9.48 -1.85
C VAL A 462 13.35 10.41 -0.70
N PRO A 463 14.57 10.99 -0.66
CA PRO A 463 14.94 11.96 0.35
C PRO A 463 14.17 13.28 0.23
N LEU A 464 13.78 13.70 -0.97
CA LEU A 464 12.98 14.91 -1.16
C LEU A 464 11.62 14.79 -0.44
N MET A 465 10.91 13.67 -0.68
CA MET A 465 9.62 13.38 -0.06
C MET A 465 9.75 13.14 1.45
N SER A 466 10.80 12.42 1.88
CA SER A 466 11.01 12.11 3.30
C SER A 466 11.25 13.38 4.12
N ARG A 467 12.15 14.26 3.67
CA ARG A 467 12.54 15.49 4.36
C ARG A 467 11.41 16.51 4.43
N PHE A 468 10.67 16.71 3.33
CA PHE A 468 9.51 17.59 3.33
C PHE A 468 8.42 17.11 4.30
N TRP A 469 8.20 15.80 4.39
CA TRP A 469 7.25 15.23 5.33
C TRP A 469 7.71 15.37 6.79
N THR A 470 8.94 14.99 7.11
CA THR A 470 9.43 14.92 8.51
C THR A 470 9.85 16.27 9.09
N GLU A 471 10.47 17.14 8.29
CA GLU A 471 11.04 18.42 8.78
C GLU A 471 10.03 19.56 8.66
N ARG A 472 9.09 19.49 7.71
CA ARG A 472 8.18 20.60 7.38
C ARG A 472 6.69 20.25 7.40
N ASN A 473 6.31 18.98 7.60
CA ASN A 473 4.92 18.50 7.47
C ASN A 473 4.28 18.81 6.09
N ILE A 474 5.10 18.95 5.05
CA ILE A 474 4.63 19.24 3.70
C ILE A 474 4.49 17.92 2.94
N LEU A 475 3.27 17.65 2.46
CA LEU A 475 3.05 16.63 1.45
C LEU A 475 3.28 17.23 0.06
N LEU A 476 4.39 16.83 -0.58
CA LEU A 476 4.65 17.14 -1.98
C LEU A 476 3.75 16.28 -2.90
N ARG A 477 2.98 16.93 -3.77
CA ARG A 477 2.12 16.30 -4.76
C ARG A 477 2.84 16.30 -6.12
N GLY A 478 3.48 15.19 -6.46
CA GLY A 478 4.22 15.04 -7.73
C GLY A 478 3.31 14.92 -8.96
N VAL A 479 3.69 15.57 -10.06
CA VAL A 479 3.03 15.41 -11.36
C VAL A 479 3.78 14.36 -12.17
N ALA A 480 3.17 13.20 -12.39
CA ALA A 480 3.82 12.00 -12.92
C ALA A 480 3.23 11.52 -14.27
N HIS A 481 3.96 10.62 -14.95
CA HIS A 481 3.58 10.09 -16.25
C HIS A 481 2.33 9.16 -16.15
N PRO A 482 1.34 9.23 -17.06
CA PRO A 482 0.09 8.47 -16.92
C PRO A 482 0.25 6.95 -16.89
N MET A 483 1.37 6.41 -17.40
CA MET A 483 1.70 4.98 -17.30
C MET A 483 1.70 4.43 -15.86
N MET A 484 1.96 5.30 -14.87
CA MET A 484 1.98 4.93 -13.45
C MET A 484 0.56 4.77 -12.85
N PHE A 485 -0.48 5.11 -13.62
CA PHE A 485 -1.87 5.18 -13.17
C PHE A 485 -2.82 4.33 -14.03
N THR A 486 -2.47 4.08 -15.29
CA THR A 486 -3.34 3.37 -16.24
C THR A 486 -2.49 2.62 -17.27
N LYS A 487 -2.82 1.34 -17.47
CA LYS A 487 -2.36 0.56 -18.64
C LYS A 487 -3.37 0.73 -19.77
N LEU A 488 -2.90 1.05 -20.98
CA LEU A 488 -3.76 1.12 -22.17
C LEU A 488 -4.06 -0.25 -22.77
N LYS A 489 -3.12 -1.20 -22.62
CA LYS A 489 -3.17 -2.58 -23.13
C LYS A 489 -2.44 -3.50 -22.14
N GLU A 490 -2.75 -4.79 -22.19
CA GLU A 490 -1.92 -5.80 -21.54
C GLU A 490 -0.67 -6.09 -22.39
N GLY A 491 0.46 -6.32 -21.73
CA GLY A 491 1.77 -6.42 -22.37
C GLY A 491 2.93 -6.35 -21.37
N LYS A 492 4.09 -5.86 -21.83
CA LYS A 492 5.38 -5.85 -21.11
C LYS A 492 5.52 -4.75 -20.05
N LEU A 493 4.67 -3.71 -20.03
CA LEU A 493 4.75 -2.69 -18.99
C LEU A 493 4.62 -3.31 -17.57
N PRO A 494 5.37 -2.81 -16.57
CA PRO A 494 5.23 -3.26 -15.18
C PRO A 494 3.78 -3.23 -14.69
N ALA A 495 3.42 -4.14 -13.78
CA ALA A 495 2.10 -4.13 -13.17
C ALA A 495 1.86 -2.81 -12.41
N LEU A 496 0.63 -2.28 -12.43
CA LEU A 496 0.30 -1.01 -11.78
C LEU A 496 0.59 -1.00 -10.27
N SER A 497 0.59 -2.18 -9.64
CA SER A 497 1.05 -2.38 -8.25
C SER A 497 2.47 -1.88 -7.98
N THR A 498 3.36 -1.94 -8.97
CA THR A 498 4.74 -1.42 -8.89
C THR A 498 4.77 0.10 -8.65
N TYR A 499 3.69 0.80 -9.03
CA TYR A 499 3.57 2.25 -8.89
C TYR A 499 2.65 2.68 -7.72
N ASP A 500 2.13 1.74 -6.93
CA ASP A 500 1.24 2.04 -5.78
C ASP A 500 1.91 2.98 -4.77
N MET A 501 3.25 2.94 -4.62
CA MET A 501 4.03 3.87 -3.79
C MET A 501 3.79 5.33 -4.19
N PHE A 502 3.96 5.67 -5.47
CA PHE A 502 3.80 7.04 -5.96
C PHE A 502 2.37 7.55 -5.74
N ARG A 503 1.38 6.68 -5.96
CA ARG A 503 -0.05 6.99 -5.79
C ARG A 503 -0.42 7.18 -4.31
N THR A 504 0.14 6.35 -3.44
CA THR A 504 0.01 6.47 -1.97
C THR A 504 0.66 7.75 -1.45
N MET A 505 1.79 8.16 -2.04
CA MET A 505 2.46 9.44 -1.76
C MET A 505 1.82 10.64 -2.47
N GLY A 506 0.68 10.46 -3.15
CA GLY A 506 -0.11 11.56 -3.70
C GLY A 506 0.35 12.07 -5.06
N ALA A 507 1.16 11.32 -5.81
CA ALA A 507 1.39 11.63 -7.21
C ALA A 507 0.06 11.66 -8.00
N VAL A 508 -0.01 12.55 -9.00
CA VAL A 508 -1.17 12.67 -9.90
C VAL A 508 -0.71 12.53 -11.36
N PRO A 509 -1.53 11.97 -12.27
CA PRO A 509 -1.17 11.93 -13.68
C PRO A 509 -1.17 13.35 -14.26
N VAL A 510 -0.18 13.66 -15.11
CA VAL A 510 -0.07 14.97 -15.74
C VAL A 510 -1.30 15.33 -16.57
N SER A 511 -2.01 16.37 -16.15
CA SER A 511 -3.10 16.99 -16.89
C SER A 511 -3.34 18.41 -16.40
N ALA A 512 -3.87 19.28 -17.27
CA ALA A 512 -4.24 20.64 -16.88
C ALA A 512 -5.33 20.66 -15.78
N ALA A 513 -6.21 19.66 -15.75
CA ALA A 513 -7.26 19.52 -14.74
C ALA A 513 -6.69 19.18 -13.36
N ASN A 514 -5.80 18.19 -13.26
CA ASN A 514 -5.16 17.83 -11.99
C ASN A 514 -4.27 18.97 -11.48
N PHE A 515 -3.49 19.60 -12.36
CA PHE A 515 -2.63 20.72 -12.00
C PHE A 515 -3.41 21.94 -11.50
N TYR A 516 -4.55 22.26 -12.15
CA TYR A 516 -5.52 23.25 -11.66
C TYR A 516 -6.12 22.84 -10.31
N GLY A 517 -6.48 21.56 -10.14
CA GLY A 517 -7.04 21.02 -8.91
C GLY A 517 -6.10 21.19 -7.73
N LEU A 518 -4.83 20.79 -7.87
CA LEU A 518 -3.80 20.89 -6.83
C LEU A 518 -3.60 22.33 -6.34
N PHE A 519 -3.54 23.31 -7.23
CA PHE A 519 -3.44 24.72 -6.81
C PHE A 519 -4.73 25.23 -6.18
N LYS A 520 -5.91 24.81 -6.67
CA LYS A 520 -7.20 25.13 -6.05
C LYS A 520 -7.30 24.58 -4.62
N THR A 521 -6.70 23.43 -4.34
CA THR A 521 -6.58 22.84 -2.99
C THR A 521 -5.36 23.35 -2.21
N LYS A 522 -4.73 24.46 -2.64
CA LYS A 522 -3.55 25.07 -2.00
C LYS A 522 -2.39 24.08 -1.74
N SER A 523 -2.22 23.08 -2.61
CA SER A 523 -1.22 22.03 -2.40
C SER A 523 0.20 22.50 -2.74
N HIS A 524 1.19 21.81 -2.18
CA HIS A 524 2.59 21.89 -2.57
C HIS A 524 2.81 20.93 -3.73
N VAL A 525 3.16 21.44 -4.91
CA VAL A 525 3.19 20.69 -6.17
C VAL A 525 4.63 20.55 -6.65
N LEU A 526 5.04 19.33 -7.02
CA LEU A 526 6.36 19.06 -7.59
C LEU A 526 6.24 18.81 -9.09
N LEU A 527 7.01 19.55 -9.89
CA LEU A 527 7.01 19.50 -11.34
C LEU A 527 8.43 19.45 -11.91
N TYR A 528 8.67 18.46 -12.78
CA TYR A 528 9.84 18.38 -13.64
C TYR A 528 9.42 18.68 -15.08
N PRO A 529 9.76 19.85 -15.66
CA PRO A 529 9.18 20.26 -16.93
C PRO A 529 9.58 19.39 -18.13
N GLY A 530 10.81 18.85 -18.21
CA GLY A 530 11.17 17.86 -19.22
C GLY A 530 10.60 16.47 -18.91
N GLY A 531 10.58 16.09 -17.62
CA GLY A 531 9.85 14.92 -17.13
C GLY A 531 10.58 13.62 -17.49
N MET A 532 9.90 12.68 -18.14
CA MET A 532 10.49 11.36 -18.44
C MET A 532 11.73 11.43 -19.34
N ARG A 533 11.86 12.44 -20.22
CA ARG A 533 13.07 12.67 -21.04
C ARG A 533 14.30 13.07 -20.20
N GLU A 534 14.08 13.72 -19.05
CA GLU A 534 15.14 14.08 -18.09
C GLU A 534 15.45 12.88 -17.18
N ALA A 535 14.42 12.20 -16.67
CA ALA A 535 14.58 11.01 -15.81
C ALA A 535 15.24 9.82 -16.52
N LEU A 536 15.22 9.80 -17.86
CA LEU A 536 15.83 8.80 -18.72
C LEU A 536 16.82 9.45 -19.70
N HIS A 537 17.63 10.41 -19.20
CA HIS A 537 18.69 11.04 -19.98
C HIS A 537 19.80 10.04 -20.38
N ARG A 538 20.55 10.39 -21.42
CA ARG A 538 21.60 9.56 -22.03
C ARG A 538 22.98 9.90 -21.47
N LYS A 539 24.01 9.14 -21.86
CA LYS A 539 25.40 9.41 -21.43
C LYS A 539 25.85 10.81 -21.84
N GLY A 540 26.41 11.58 -20.90
CA GLY A 540 26.84 12.95 -21.16
C GLY A 540 25.68 13.96 -21.20
N GLU A 541 24.47 13.57 -20.81
CA GLU A 541 23.29 14.44 -20.65
C GLU A 541 22.94 14.74 -19.17
N GLU A 542 23.75 14.26 -18.23
CA GLU A 542 23.59 14.50 -16.80
C GLU A 542 23.50 16.01 -16.52
N TYR A 543 22.54 16.41 -15.68
CA TYR A 543 22.25 17.80 -15.30
C TYR A 543 21.80 18.75 -16.43
N LYS A 544 21.34 18.22 -17.59
CA LYS A 544 20.75 19.05 -18.66
C LYS A 544 19.23 19.16 -18.54
N LEU A 545 18.71 20.38 -18.72
CA LEU A 545 17.28 20.67 -18.67
C LEU A 545 16.60 20.50 -20.04
N PHE A 546 15.95 19.36 -20.25
CA PHE A 546 15.18 19.04 -21.47
C PHE A 546 13.75 19.61 -21.44
N TRP A 547 13.66 20.90 -21.17
CA TRP A 547 12.39 21.61 -20.98
C TRP A 547 11.71 21.95 -22.33
N PRO A 548 10.37 21.88 -22.43
CA PRO A 548 9.65 22.26 -23.66
C PRO A 548 9.85 23.75 -23.98
N GLU A 549 9.82 24.12 -25.26
CA GLU A 549 10.00 25.53 -25.67
C GLU A 549 8.93 26.46 -25.08
N GLN A 550 7.69 25.98 -24.99
CA GLN A 550 6.56 26.69 -24.40
C GLN A 550 5.99 25.86 -23.25
N SER A 551 5.84 26.47 -22.08
CA SER A 551 5.28 25.78 -20.90
C SER A 551 4.25 26.65 -20.17
N GLU A 552 3.06 26.09 -19.98
CA GLU A 552 1.92 26.79 -19.42
C GLU A 552 1.90 26.82 -17.88
N PHE A 553 2.88 26.19 -17.20
CA PHE A 553 2.85 26.08 -15.74
C PHE A 553 2.94 27.44 -15.05
N VAL A 554 3.72 28.39 -15.59
CA VAL A 554 3.89 29.74 -15.05
C VAL A 554 2.55 30.49 -15.04
N ARG A 555 1.80 30.38 -16.14
CA ARG A 555 0.47 31.00 -16.30
C ARG A 555 -0.54 30.38 -15.34
N MET A 556 -0.45 29.08 -15.07
CA MET A 556 -1.29 28.42 -14.08
C MET A 556 -0.90 28.82 -12.64
N ALA A 557 0.39 28.86 -12.31
CA ALA A 557 0.86 29.32 -10.99
C ALA A 557 0.36 30.74 -10.69
N ALA A 558 0.56 31.67 -11.64
CA ALA A 558 0.08 33.05 -11.55
C ALA A 558 -1.45 33.18 -11.46
N ARG A 559 -2.21 32.23 -12.02
CA ARG A 559 -3.67 32.21 -11.88
C ARG A 559 -4.13 31.99 -10.44
N PHE A 560 -3.33 31.31 -9.63
CA PHE A 560 -3.62 31.00 -8.24
C PHE A 560 -2.73 31.76 -7.23
N GLY A 561 -1.82 32.62 -7.72
CA GLY A 561 -0.84 33.30 -6.87
C GLY A 561 0.19 32.36 -6.24
N ALA A 562 0.45 31.21 -6.85
CA ALA A 562 1.36 30.21 -6.29
C ALA A 562 2.81 30.70 -6.31
N LYS A 563 3.54 30.48 -5.21
CA LYS A 563 4.98 30.76 -5.16
C LYS A 563 5.71 29.70 -6.00
N ILE A 564 6.61 30.11 -6.89
CA ILE A 564 7.46 29.18 -7.65
C ILE A 564 8.80 29.07 -6.93
N VAL A 565 9.20 27.86 -6.56
CA VAL A 565 10.50 27.57 -5.94
C VAL A 565 11.36 26.79 -6.95
N PRO A 566 12.29 27.46 -7.66
CA PRO A 566 13.27 26.75 -8.47
C PRO A 566 14.22 25.96 -7.55
N PHE A 567 14.62 24.75 -7.93
CA PHE A 567 15.59 23.98 -7.16
C PHE A 567 16.49 23.11 -8.04
N GLY A 568 17.74 22.93 -7.59
CA GLY A 568 18.69 21.97 -8.15
C GLY A 568 18.82 20.73 -7.27
N SER A 569 19.09 19.58 -7.89
CA SER A 569 19.47 18.35 -7.18
C SER A 569 20.60 17.63 -7.93
N VAL A 570 21.62 17.17 -7.22
CA VAL A 570 22.82 16.55 -7.81
C VAL A 570 23.34 15.37 -6.99
N GLY A 571 24.07 14.46 -7.63
CA GLY A 571 24.71 13.29 -7.02
C GLY A 571 24.37 11.94 -7.68
N GLU A 572 23.68 11.90 -8.81
CA GLU A 572 23.34 10.63 -9.50
C GLU A 572 24.59 9.90 -10.00
N ASP A 573 25.52 10.67 -10.55
CA ASP A 573 26.86 10.26 -10.97
C ASP A 573 27.76 9.83 -9.81
N ASP A 574 27.41 10.17 -8.57
CA ASP A 574 28.11 9.73 -7.36
C ASP A 574 27.61 8.38 -6.83
N ILE A 575 26.45 7.90 -7.30
CA ILE A 575 25.83 6.63 -6.87
C ILE A 575 25.92 5.58 -7.98
N GLY A 576 25.79 5.99 -9.24
CA GLY A 576 25.77 5.09 -10.39
C GLY A 576 26.71 5.52 -11.53
N HIS A 577 27.01 4.56 -12.40
CA HIS A 577 27.53 4.79 -13.74
C HIS A 577 26.53 4.24 -14.76
N LEU A 578 26.06 5.08 -15.68
CA LEU A 578 25.21 4.68 -16.79
C LEU A 578 26.04 3.84 -17.79
N LEU A 579 25.92 2.51 -17.71
CA LEU A 579 26.69 1.56 -18.52
C LEU A 579 26.09 1.40 -19.91
N LEU A 580 24.76 1.25 -20.01
CA LEU A 580 24.02 1.20 -21.27
C LEU A 580 22.81 2.13 -21.18
N ASP A 581 22.76 3.10 -22.08
CA ASP A 581 21.64 4.03 -22.23
C ASP A 581 20.68 3.60 -23.35
N TYR A 582 19.74 4.47 -23.72
CA TYR A 582 18.81 4.24 -24.82
C TYR A 582 19.49 3.86 -26.14
N ASP A 583 20.55 4.57 -26.56
CA ASP A 583 21.15 4.36 -27.88
C ASP A 583 21.94 3.04 -27.91
N ASP A 584 22.63 2.71 -26.81
CA ASP A 584 23.26 1.39 -26.63
C ASP A 584 22.22 0.27 -26.70
N LEU A 585 21.12 0.39 -25.94
CA LEU A 585 20.07 -0.63 -25.88
C LEU A 585 19.35 -0.77 -27.23
N ARG A 586 19.07 0.34 -27.92
CA ARG A 586 18.45 0.35 -29.27
C ARG A 586 19.33 -0.30 -30.33
N SER A 587 20.65 -0.32 -30.14
CA SER A 587 21.57 -1.05 -31.04
C SER A 587 21.43 -2.57 -30.96
N ILE A 588 20.90 -3.09 -29.84
CA ILE A 588 20.74 -4.53 -29.59
C ILE A 588 19.31 -4.96 -29.99
N PRO A 589 19.12 -5.85 -30.99
CA PRO A 589 17.79 -6.15 -31.55
C PRO A 589 16.74 -6.61 -30.52
N TYR A 590 17.14 -7.34 -29.48
CA TYR A 590 16.24 -7.77 -28.41
C TYR A 590 15.69 -6.58 -27.60
N PHE A 591 16.57 -5.68 -27.17
CA PHE A 591 16.17 -4.52 -26.37
C PHE A 591 15.44 -3.48 -27.23
N LYS A 592 15.85 -3.29 -28.49
CA LYS A 592 15.10 -2.46 -29.45
C LYS A 592 13.62 -2.84 -29.52
N ASN A 593 13.33 -4.12 -29.79
CA ASN A 593 11.95 -4.59 -29.89
C ASN A 593 11.19 -4.41 -28.56
N ALA A 594 11.85 -4.66 -27.42
CA ALA A 594 11.25 -4.45 -26.10
C ALA A 594 10.91 -2.97 -25.83
N ILE A 595 11.77 -2.02 -26.23
CA ILE A 595 11.53 -0.58 -26.11
C ILE A 595 10.36 -0.17 -27.01
N GLU A 596 10.33 -0.63 -28.27
CA GLU A 596 9.25 -0.31 -29.21
C GLU A 596 7.89 -0.82 -28.68
N GLU A 597 7.81 -2.03 -28.14
CA GLU A 597 6.60 -2.55 -27.47
C GLU A 597 6.20 -1.73 -26.23
N LEU A 598 7.14 -1.40 -25.35
CA LEU A 598 6.87 -0.60 -24.13
C LEU A 598 6.37 0.82 -24.46
N THR A 599 6.95 1.47 -25.47
CA THR A 599 6.52 2.80 -25.95
C THR A 599 5.13 2.75 -26.61
N GLU A 600 4.75 1.64 -27.25
CA GLU A 600 3.41 1.47 -27.83
C GLU A 600 2.30 1.15 -26.79
N GLU A 601 2.64 0.50 -25.68
CA GLU A 601 1.73 0.26 -24.56
C GLU A 601 1.49 1.51 -23.70
N ALA A 602 2.47 2.42 -23.64
CA ALA A 602 2.43 3.62 -22.82
C ALA A 602 1.55 4.73 -23.42
N VAL A 603 1.00 5.58 -22.54
CA VAL A 603 0.31 6.80 -22.94
C VAL A 603 1.31 7.78 -23.54
N LYS A 604 1.25 8.02 -24.85
CA LYS A 604 2.07 9.01 -25.54
C LYS A 604 1.62 10.42 -25.16
N LEU A 605 2.46 11.14 -24.42
CA LEU A 605 2.33 12.57 -24.21
C LEU A 605 3.05 13.34 -25.32
N ARG A 606 2.71 14.63 -25.49
CA ARG A 606 3.45 15.57 -26.35
C ARG A 606 3.66 15.07 -27.79
N SER A 607 2.70 14.33 -28.34
CA SER A 607 2.76 13.77 -29.70
C SER A 607 2.81 14.82 -30.82
N GLU A 608 2.49 16.07 -30.51
CA GLU A 608 2.57 17.24 -31.39
C GLU A 608 3.75 18.17 -31.04
N ALA A 609 4.61 17.79 -30.09
CA ALA A 609 5.82 18.55 -29.78
C ALA A 609 6.95 18.20 -30.74
N GLU A 610 7.82 19.17 -30.99
CA GLU A 610 9.04 19.00 -31.78
C GLU A 610 10.27 18.95 -30.86
N GLY A 611 11.40 18.45 -31.39
CA GLY A 611 12.68 18.36 -30.68
C GLY A 611 12.76 17.27 -29.59
N GLU A 612 13.79 17.34 -28.76
CA GLU A 612 14.14 16.32 -27.76
C GLU A 612 13.03 16.01 -26.74
N VAL A 613 12.12 16.94 -26.51
CA VAL A 613 11.06 16.80 -25.49
C VAL A 613 9.95 15.84 -25.93
N ALA A 614 9.86 15.56 -27.24
CA ALA A 614 9.01 14.54 -27.84
C ALA A 614 9.61 13.11 -27.78
N ASN A 615 10.91 13.00 -27.51
CA ASN A 615 11.64 11.74 -27.42
C ASN A 615 11.35 11.03 -26.07
N GLN A 616 10.17 10.44 -25.96
CA GLN A 616 9.64 9.84 -24.73
C GLN A 616 9.58 8.32 -24.79
N ASP A 617 10.59 7.69 -25.41
CA ASP A 617 10.68 6.25 -25.51
C ASP A 617 10.88 5.59 -24.13
N VAL A 618 10.05 4.58 -23.85
CA VAL A 618 10.02 3.89 -22.56
C VAL A 618 11.09 2.81 -22.53
N HIS A 619 12.16 3.07 -21.80
CA HIS A 619 13.29 2.17 -21.64
C HIS A 619 13.78 2.16 -20.19
N LEU A 620 14.50 1.10 -19.82
CA LEU A 620 15.18 1.00 -18.51
C LEU A 620 16.70 0.98 -18.76
N PRO A 621 17.43 2.07 -18.46
CA PRO A 621 18.88 2.10 -18.58
C PRO A 621 19.55 1.11 -17.63
N ILE A 622 20.74 0.64 -18.00
CA ILE A 622 21.55 -0.26 -17.14
C ILE A 622 22.60 0.57 -16.42
N ILE A 623 22.47 0.64 -15.09
CA ILE A 623 23.31 1.44 -14.20
C ILE A 623 24.13 0.50 -13.32
N VAL A 624 25.44 0.72 -13.26
CA VAL A 624 26.37 0.00 -12.37
C VAL A 624 26.61 0.84 -11.12
N PRO A 625 26.44 0.30 -9.89
CA PRO A 625 26.66 1.07 -8.67
C PRO A 625 28.14 1.43 -8.46
N LYS A 626 28.39 2.61 -7.89
CA LYS A 626 29.71 3.11 -7.46
C LYS A 626 29.87 3.00 -5.94
N VAL A 627 31.07 3.33 -5.43
CA VAL A 627 31.24 3.67 -4.00
C VAL A 627 30.43 4.95 -3.74
N PRO A 628 29.40 4.92 -2.88
CA PRO A 628 28.43 6.01 -2.84
C PRO A 628 28.99 7.36 -2.38
N GLY A 629 28.74 8.40 -3.17
CA GLY A 629 28.81 9.79 -2.70
C GLY A 629 27.51 10.24 -2.02
N ARG A 630 27.18 11.53 -2.11
CA ARG A 630 25.98 12.13 -1.50
C ARG A 630 25.03 12.70 -2.54
N PHE A 631 23.77 12.89 -2.13
CA PHE A 631 22.85 13.78 -2.84
C PHE A 631 22.86 15.17 -2.19
N TYR A 632 22.78 16.20 -3.02
CA TYR A 632 22.72 17.60 -2.57
C TYR A 632 21.53 18.30 -3.24
N TYR A 633 20.86 19.16 -2.48
CA TYR A 633 19.67 19.91 -2.89
C TYR A 633 19.86 21.38 -2.55
N LEU A 634 19.48 22.28 -3.46
CA LEU A 634 19.42 23.71 -3.20
C LEU A 634 18.08 24.22 -3.70
N PHE A 635 17.23 24.65 -2.76
CA PHE A 635 16.01 25.40 -3.05
C PHE A 635 16.37 26.88 -3.18
N GLY A 636 16.21 27.41 -4.40
CA GLY A 636 16.40 28.83 -4.70
C GLY A 636 15.34 29.70 -4.04
N LYS A 637 15.51 31.01 -4.16
CA LYS A 637 14.58 31.99 -3.56
C LYS A 637 13.17 31.84 -4.16
N PRO A 638 12.09 31.79 -3.35
CA PRO A 638 10.73 31.75 -3.87
C PRO A 638 10.39 32.97 -4.73
N ILE A 639 9.86 32.72 -5.94
CA ILE A 639 9.42 33.72 -6.90
C ILE A 639 7.92 33.94 -6.73
N GLU A 640 7.52 35.19 -6.42
CA GLU A 640 6.12 35.57 -6.23
C GLU A 640 5.39 35.73 -7.57
N THR A 641 4.23 35.07 -7.70
CA THR A 641 3.31 35.25 -8.83
C THR A 641 1.98 35.93 -8.42
N GLN A 642 1.75 36.11 -7.12
CA GLN A 642 0.60 36.81 -6.58
C GLN A 642 0.53 38.24 -7.14
N GLY A 643 -0.64 38.65 -7.63
CA GLY A 643 -0.84 39.95 -8.29
C GLY A 643 -0.40 40.01 -9.76
N ARG A 644 0.49 39.12 -10.23
CA ARG A 644 1.00 39.10 -11.62
C ARG A 644 0.07 38.41 -12.63
N GLN A 645 -1.16 38.06 -12.24
CA GLN A 645 -2.11 37.31 -13.07
C GLN A 645 -2.45 37.99 -14.40
N GLN A 646 -2.55 39.33 -14.46
CA GLN A 646 -2.88 40.04 -15.70
C GLN A 646 -1.66 40.19 -16.61
N GLU A 647 -0.49 40.46 -16.03
CA GLU A 647 0.82 40.50 -16.71
C GLU A 647 1.08 39.17 -17.44
N LEU A 648 0.99 38.05 -16.70
CA LEU A 648 1.30 36.70 -17.16
C LEU A 648 0.17 36.07 -18.01
N LYS A 649 -0.78 36.87 -18.49
CA LYS A 649 -1.65 36.49 -19.63
C LYS A 649 -0.96 36.71 -20.97
N SER A 650 -0.04 37.66 -21.08
CA SER A 650 0.84 37.81 -22.24
C SER A 650 1.71 36.57 -22.37
N ARG A 651 1.86 36.04 -23.59
CA ARG A 651 2.72 34.88 -23.86
C ARG A 651 4.18 35.25 -23.68
N GLU A 652 4.53 36.47 -24.06
CA GLU A 652 5.86 37.06 -23.97
C GLU A 652 6.29 37.17 -22.51
N LYS A 653 5.46 37.77 -21.64
CA LYS A 653 5.74 37.89 -20.20
C LYS A 653 5.73 36.54 -19.47
N ALA A 654 4.85 35.61 -19.87
CA ALA A 654 4.90 34.25 -19.36
C ALA A 654 6.20 33.52 -19.76
N GLN A 655 6.70 33.75 -20.98
CA GLN A 655 7.96 33.17 -21.46
C GLN A 655 9.18 33.79 -20.77
N GLU A 656 9.19 35.10 -20.50
CA GLU A 656 10.24 35.75 -19.72
C GLU A 656 10.39 35.10 -18.33
N LEU A 657 9.29 34.97 -17.57
CA LEU A 657 9.30 34.32 -16.25
C LEU A 657 9.58 32.80 -16.35
N TYR A 658 9.19 32.14 -17.44
CA TYR A 658 9.55 30.73 -17.66
C TYR A 658 11.06 30.54 -17.83
N LEU A 659 11.72 31.43 -18.59
CA LEU A 659 13.17 31.42 -18.78
C LEU A 659 13.91 31.87 -17.51
N GLU A 660 13.36 32.79 -16.73
CA GLU A 660 13.84 33.15 -15.39
C GLU A 660 13.87 31.92 -14.48
N VAL A 661 12.74 31.20 -14.33
CA VAL A 661 12.65 29.97 -13.53
C VAL A 661 13.63 28.90 -14.02
N LYS A 662 13.80 28.75 -15.35
CA LYS A 662 14.79 27.82 -15.91
C LYS A 662 16.22 28.19 -15.51
N SER A 663 16.59 29.47 -15.65
CA SER A 663 17.91 29.97 -15.30
C SER A 663 18.22 29.85 -13.81
N GLU A 664 17.24 30.04 -12.93
CA GLU A 664 17.42 29.81 -11.48
C GLU A 664 17.65 28.33 -11.15
N VAL A 665 17.01 27.40 -11.86
CA VAL A 665 17.31 25.95 -11.72
C VAL A 665 18.73 25.64 -12.20
N GLU A 666 19.16 26.19 -13.34
CA GLU A 666 20.52 26.03 -13.86
C GLU A 666 21.58 26.55 -12.88
N LYS A 667 21.38 27.74 -12.30
CA LYS A 667 22.23 28.30 -11.24
C LYS A 667 22.30 27.40 -10.01
N CYS A 668 21.18 26.83 -9.57
CA CYS A 668 21.16 25.91 -8.44
C CYS A 668 21.96 24.62 -8.74
N LEU A 669 21.87 24.08 -9.96
CA LEU A 669 22.65 22.92 -10.38
C LEU A 669 24.14 23.23 -10.43
N ASP A 670 24.55 24.34 -11.05
CA ASP A 670 25.95 24.70 -11.18
C ASP A 670 26.59 25.02 -9.83
N TYR A 671 25.90 25.75 -8.95
CA TYR A 671 26.33 25.98 -7.57
C TYR A 671 26.63 24.67 -6.83
N LEU A 672 25.72 23.69 -6.91
CA LEU A 672 25.88 22.40 -6.25
C LEU A 672 26.97 21.54 -6.89
N LYS A 673 27.10 21.55 -8.23
CA LYS A 673 28.13 20.83 -8.98
C LYS A 673 29.53 21.33 -8.64
N GLU A 674 29.71 22.64 -8.48
CA GLU A 674 30.99 23.23 -8.08
C GLU A 674 31.31 22.94 -6.61
N ASN A 675 30.38 23.23 -5.70
CA ASN A 675 30.65 23.15 -4.28
C ASN A 675 30.77 21.73 -3.72
N ARG A 676 30.06 20.74 -4.27
CA ARG A 676 30.17 19.34 -3.81
C ARG A 676 31.57 18.74 -3.99
N GLU A 677 32.35 19.24 -4.95
CA GLU A 677 33.73 18.78 -5.18
C GLU A 677 34.64 19.12 -3.98
N ASN A 678 34.26 20.12 -3.18
CA ASN A 678 34.94 20.53 -1.96
C ASN A 678 34.36 19.92 -0.67
N ASP A 679 33.38 19.00 -0.75
CA ASP A 679 32.81 18.34 0.45
C ASP A 679 33.72 17.19 0.94
N PRO A 680 34.40 17.32 2.11
CA PRO A 680 35.24 16.25 2.65
C PRO A 680 34.43 15.00 3.05
N TYR A 681 33.10 15.13 3.19
CA TYR A 681 32.17 14.07 3.53
C TYR A 681 31.40 13.50 2.33
N ARG A 682 31.70 13.89 1.08
CA ARG A 682 31.07 13.30 -0.11
C ARG A 682 31.18 11.77 -0.09
N ASN A 683 32.38 11.25 0.11
CA ASN A 683 32.63 9.81 0.18
C ASN A 683 32.01 9.17 1.45
N ILE A 684 31.33 8.02 1.29
CA ILE A 684 30.73 7.25 2.39
C ILE A 684 31.71 6.88 3.51
N PHE A 685 32.99 6.63 3.22
CA PHE A 685 33.97 6.27 4.25
C PHE A 685 34.27 7.43 5.22
N SER A 686 34.36 8.66 4.71
CA SER A 686 34.48 9.86 5.56
C SER A 686 33.27 10.02 6.49
N ARG A 687 32.06 9.75 5.98
CA ARG A 687 30.81 9.82 6.73
C ARG A 687 30.73 8.79 7.84
N LEU A 688 31.06 7.54 7.54
CA LEU A 688 31.12 6.46 8.53
C LEU A 688 32.18 6.75 9.61
N SER A 689 33.33 7.31 9.25
CA SER A 689 34.35 7.73 10.23
C SER A 689 33.88 8.87 11.13
N TYR A 690 33.10 9.81 10.60
CA TYR A 690 32.50 10.89 11.39
C TYR A 690 31.45 10.35 12.36
N GLN A 691 30.53 9.50 11.88
CA GLN A 691 29.48 8.88 12.69
C GLN A 691 30.06 7.96 13.78
N ALA A 692 31.12 7.22 13.49
CA ALA A 692 31.81 6.38 14.48
C ALA A 692 32.47 7.18 15.63
N THR A 693 32.73 8.48 15.43
CA THR A 693 33.37 9.37 16.41
C THR A 693 32.40 10.35 17.09
N HIS A 694 31.30 10.70 16.44
CA HIS A 694 30.33 11.70 16.92
C HIS A 694 28.93 11.11 17.24
N GLY A 695 28.69 9.84 16.91
CA GLY A 695 27.38 9.16 17.00
C GLY A 695 26.71 9.02 15.63
N PHE A 696 25.93 7.94 15.46
CA PHE A 696 25.27 7.65 14.17
C PHE A 696 24.22 8.69 13.78
N ASP A 697 23.57 9.33 14.76
CA ASP A 697 22.58 10.39 14.58
C ASP A 697 23.19 11.80 14.44
N ALA A 698 24.52 11.93 14.50
CA ALA A 698 25.19 13.23 14.40
C ALA A 698 24.99 13.86 13.01
N GLU A 699 24.70 15.17 12.97
CA GLU A 699 24.54 15.89 11.72
C GLU A 699 25.89 16.03 11.00
N ILE A 700 26.12 15.21 9.99
CA ILE A 700 27.38 15.21 9.24
C ILE A 700 27.56 16.57 8.53
N PRO A 701 28.72 17.25 8.65
CA PRO A 701 28.98 18.50 7.94
C PRO A 701 28.97 18.34 6.41
N THR A 702 29.14 19.46 5.72
CA THR A 702 29.27 19.55 4.25
C THR A 702 30.25 20.69 3.91
N PHE A 703 30.40 21.03 2.64
CA PHE A 703 31.11 22.23 2.17
C PHE A 703 30.58 23.52 2.82
N ASP A 704 31.37 24.59 2.78
CA ASP A 704 31.02 25.87 3.41
C ASP A 704 30.13 26.74 2.51
N PHE A 705 28.82 26.54 2.61
CA PHE A 705 27.79 27.35 1.94
C PHE A 705 27.56 28.74 2.57
N THR A 706 28.33 29.14 3.58
CA THR A 706 28.12 30.43 4.28
C THR A 706 28.99 31.57 3.73
N LYS A 707 29.99 31.26 2.89
CA LYS A 707 30.94 32.22 2.31
C LYS A 707 30.55 32.74 0.93
N ASP A 708 29.60 32.13 0.25
CA ASP A 708 29.24 32.50 -1.12
C ASP A 708 28.36 33.76 -1.17
N ARG A 709 29.01 34.88 -1.53
CA ARG A 709 28.40 36.19 -1.83
C ARG A 709 29.22 36.95 -2.87
#